data_AF-A0A814V6U1-F1
#
_entry.id   AF-A0A814V6U1-F1
#
_cell.length_a   1.000
_cell.length_b   1.000
_cell.length_c   1.000
_cell.angle_alpha   90.00
_cell.angle_beta   90.00
_cell.angle_gamma   90.00
#
_symmetry.space_group_name_H-M   'P 1'
#
loop_
_entity.id
_entity.type
_entity.pdbx_description
1 polymer ?
#
loop_
_entity_poly.entity_id
_entity_poly.type
_entity_poly.pdbx_seq_one_letter_code
_entity_poly.pdbx_strand_id
1 'polypeptide(L)'
;MAVDNIKHLPEIQKTIDDLKIYQSNNDQQLTNQYGYIAFNKSKVDSTSRLSQYIRLALTTDAEKVVQFMHQGWCLPTPDLIISVMGGAKHFDMSPRLRNIFQMGLVDAAATTNAWIITTGTNAGVVQEVGEALNNYRYIGNKQGLDIPCIGIASWNYIADNSQLEITNPANSTRIQSYIVRKSPKGKCHLEPNHTHFLLFDDGKDNPSSVLGLRARIEMLSRDPSLAQRSHVHQVAYRSRTENGITSQDLITTQSTHMNIMQLPPVEPIWDTLIPIVMVLLEGGASSLNTVSKALKENTPIVVVKESGRAADFVAYVYEYFSNTNDHAQHQPSDDISIEVQKNHSWISDIKHPISLNELNDLYETIRTHKEFVTIFNFNSEQYNGNLDDAILEAVLNAAKVLTNRNNNYSQTVELKLAMAWNKFDYAKKKILTDTIISKWKKEDLQRALVDALRRGHVDFVELLIELGASPAKLTVDDLERLYVSASIGSSLPYGKKKRREIATRKDFYKAYSLEEPKLDKDQNTKNTLLGEYGLRDLFIWAIFLDRVDLATYFCSKTWNPLVAPLIAAWIYQRARSSTLNSELKEKYHVTAETFDGYARSIIDHCFDNNKIFAIKLLKGPIATFYNAHPLKRAREANCRKFIASPCVQRYLNNLWFGHINYHLTWIDFRVFLCTLFIPLLPFGSVFLPYVRRSNTSSTTVQPSLSTNFDANTVSTELPNQPFQPRSVQWYQKIGYFYAAPIVRFYYNVIFFILFLGLFSYVYLVDYFPLNIYHETRSGYYNLLVPIPEIMLHICLWSVICEETYQVVHKTLKGNFITDLWNILAIIAIGLYIIGFITRFIVSEAIFTVSKIFMGLDLIVWYIRILHLFAAYERLGPKLEMIFKTIKDLLFFSIFNFIAVSTHDTVPSIRIDADTDIDSQSEFEITDDMKKIEMKRSNHENNDEEQYYITLRF
;
A
#
# COMPACT_ATOMS: atom_id res chain seq x y z
N MET A 1 -34.55 2.74 10.15
CA MET A 1 -34.36 1.51 10.95
C MET A 1 -32.90 1.14 11.23
N ALA A 2 -31.88 1.86 10.73
CA ALA A 2 -30.46 1.65 11.09
C ALA A 2 -29.91 2.67 12.11
N VAL A 3 -30.82 3.35 12.84
CA VAL A 3 -30.48 4.38 13.84
C VAL A 3 -30.50 3.80 15.28
N ASP A 4 -31.06 2.60 15.48
CA ASP A 4 -31.24 1.97 16.79
C ASP A 4 -30.08 1.06 17.26
N ASN A 5 -29.00 0.96 16.47
CA ASN A 5 -27.84 0.10 16.79
C ASN A 5 -26.62 0.87 17.32
N ILE A 6 -26.82 2.08 17.83
CA ILE A 6 -25.81 2.87 18.56
C ILE A 6 -25.73 2.37 20.01
N LYS A 7 -25.35 1.10 20.21
CA LYS A 7 -25.27 0.47 21.56
C LYS A 7 -23.84 0.36 22.11
N HIS A 8 -22.82 0.87 21.41
CA HIS A 8 -21.44 0.97 21.90
C HIS A 8 -21.00 2.41 22.24
N LEU A 9 -21.95 3.34 22.40
CA LEU A 9 -21.70 4.63 23.05
C LEU A 9 -21.51 4.60 24.59
N PRO A 10 -21.77 3.53 25.39
CA PRO A 10 -21.79 3.69 26.84
C PRO A 10 -20.39 3.86 27.43
N GLU A 11 -19.29 3.43 26.80
CA GLU A 11 -17.94 3.68 27.33
C GLU A 11 -17.46 5.11 27.09
N ILE A 12 -17.57 5.64 25.87
CA ILE A 12 -17.25 7.05 25.59
C ILE A 12 -18.23 7.96 26.34
N GLN A 13 -19.52 7.63 26.36
CA GLN A 13 -20.49 8.35 27.16
C GLN A 13 -20.15 8.26 28.65
N LYS A 14 -19.72 7.11 29.18
CA LYS A 14 -19.26 6.95 30.56
C LYS A 14 -17.99 7.74 30.87
N THR A 15 -16.98 7.76 30.00
CA THR A 15 -15.78 8.60 30.16
C THR A 15 -16.14 10.08 30.08
N ILE A 16 -17.05 10.46 29.17
CA ILE A 16 -17.62 11.80 29.10
C ILE A 16 -18.39 12.11 30.39
N ASP A 17 -19.19 11.16 30.91
CA ASP A 17 -19.96 11.23 32.17
C ASP A 17 -19.04 11.41 33.38
N ASP A 18 -17.87 10.75 33.38
CA ASP A 18 -16.84 10.80 34.42
C ASP A 18 -16.05 12.13 34.43
N LEU A 19 -16.07 12.89 33.33
CA LEU A 19 -15.49 14.23 33.18
C LEU A 19 -16.45 15.37 33.55
N LYS A 20 -17.75 15.10 33.75
CA LYS A 20 -18.81 16.11 33.82
C LYS A 20 -18.86 16.89 35.15
N ILE A 21 -17.87 17.72 35.39
CA ILE A 21 -17.96 18.75 36.42
C ILE A 21 -17.54 20.07 35.78
N TYR A 22 -18.52 20.93 35.51
CA TYR A 22 -18.32 22.35 35.22
C TYR A 22 -18.87 23.19 36.38
N GLN A 23 -18.20 24.27 36.77
CA GLN A 23 -18.71 25.19 37.81
C GLN A 23 -19.27 26.44 37.15
N SER A 24 -20.59 26.62 37.25
CA SER A 24 -21.26 27.90 36.96
C SER A 24 -21.76 28.47 38.29
N ASN A 25 -21.31 29.68 38.66
CA ASN A 25 -21.78 30.37 39.86
C ASN A 25 -21.74 29.52 41.16
N ASN A 26 -20.58 28.93 41.47
CA ASN A 26 -20.35 28.02 42.62
C ASN A 26 -21.13 26.68 42.64
N ASP A 27 -22.05 26.44 41.69
CA ASP A 27 -22.75 25.16 41.56
C ASP A 27 -22.11 24.27 40.47
N GLN A 28 -21.88 23.00 40.80
CA GLN A 28 -21.38 21.99 39.86
C GLN A 28 -22.51 21.55 38.91
N GLN A 29 -22.40 21.88 37.63
CA GLN A 29 -23.29 21.45 36.55
C GLN A 29 -22.56 20.53 35.55
N LEU A 30 -23.34 19.67 34.88
CA LEU A 30 -22.82 18.75 33.86
C LEU A 30 -22.36 19.54 32.61
N THR A 31 -21.17 19.24 32.09
CA THR A 31 -20.63 19.86 30.87
C THR A 31 -21.46 19.45 29.64
N ASN A 32 -22.30 20.36 29.13
CA ASN A 32 -23.12 20.14 27.93
C ASN A 32 -22.43 20.64 26.64
N GLN A 33 -21.26 21.28 26.75
CA GLN A 33 -20.61 22.01 25.66
C GLN A 33 -19.38 21.27 25.14
N TYR A 34 -19.60 20.37 24.19
CA TYR A 34 -18.56 19.68 23.43
C TYR A 34 -19.04 19.41 22.00
N GLY A 35 -18.12 19.45 21.04
CA GLY A 35 -18.46 19.26 19.64
C GLY A 35 -17.33 19.60 18.68
N TYR A 36 -17.70 20.04 17.48
CA TYR A 36 -16.79 20.41 16.41
C TYR A 36 -16.95 21.89 16.07
N ILE A 37 -15.85 22.60 15.84
CA ILE A 37 -15.80 24.01 15.43
C ILE A 37 -15.48 24.09 13.94
N ALA A 38 -16.30 24.81 13.18
CA ALA A 38 -16.03 25.22 11.81
C ALA A 38 -15.68 26.71 11.78
N PHE A 39 -14.43 27.05 11.41
CA PHE A 39 -13.96 28.43 11.39
C PHE A 39 -14.35 29.19 10.12
N ASN A 40 -14.68 30.48 10.25
CA ASN A 40 -14.82 31.47 9.17
C ASN A 40 -15.77 31.10 8.01
N LYS A 41 -16.85 30.37 8.28
CA LYS A 41 -17.89 30.08 7.29
C LYS A 41 -19.28 30.36 7.83
N SER A 42 -20.14 30.94 6.98
CA SER A 42 -21.56 31.20 7.28
C SER A 42 -22.46 29.99 7.02
N LYS A 43 -22.01 29.03 6.20
CA LYS A 43 -22.61 27.72 5.96
C LYS A 43 -21.54 26.64 5.98
N VAL A 44 -21.84 25.50 6.59
CA VAL A 44 -20.93 24.34 6.66
C VAL A 44 -20.94 23.64 5.29
N ASP A 45 -19.92 23.85 4.47
CA ASP A 45 -19.72 23.06 3.26
C ASP A 45 -19.14 21.69 3.63
N SER A 46 -19.40 20.66 2.81
CA SER A 46 -18.92 19.30 3.01
C SER A 46 -17.39 19.17 3.09
N THR A 47 -16.63 20.16 2.63
CA THR A 47 -15.16 20.21 2.60
C THR A 47 -14.53 21.01 3.74
N SER A 48 -15.34 21.52 4.67
CA SER A 48 -14.86 22.40 5.75
C SER A 48 -14.13 21.60 6.82
N ARG A 49 -12.89 22.01 7.17
CA ARG A 49 -12.14 21.41 8.28
C ARG A 49 -12.81 21.72 9.61
N LEU A 50 -12.85 20.71 10.47
CA LEU A 50 -13.42 20.78 11.80
C LEU A 50 -12.34 20.62 12.87
N SER A 51 -12.37 21.49 13.89
CA SER A 51 -11.55 21.35 15.10
C SER A 51 -12.40 20.82 16.23
N GLN A 52 -11.88 19.89 17.05
CA GLN A 52 -12.63 19.34 18.18
C GLN A 52 -12.48 20.25 19.41
N TYR A 53 -13.55 20.42 20.19
CA TYR A 53 -13.47 21.20 21.43
C TYR A 53 -14.29 20.60 22.56
N ILE A 54 -13.85 20.87 23.79
CA ILE A 54 -14.57 20.56 25.02
C ILE A 54 -14.37 21.68 26.04
N ARG A 55 -15.45 22.07 26.73
CA ARG A 55 -15.42 22.98 27.89
C ARG A 55 -15.33 22.18 29.18
N LEU A 56 -14.41 22.54 30.06
CA LEU A 56 -14.11 21.86 31.32
C LEU A 56 -14.00 22.87 32.47
N ALA A 57 -14.23 22.45 33.72
CA ALA A 57 -13.88 23.28 34.88
C ALA A 57 -12.36 23.27 35.12
N LEU A 58 -11.85 24.36 35.70
CA LEU A 58 -10.45 24.38 36.18
C LEU A 58 -10.20 23.36 37.31
N THR A 59 -11.25 22.88 38.00
CA THR A 59 -11.17 21.86 39.06
C THR A 59 -11.17 20.42 38.55
N THR A 60 -11.38 20.21 37.24
CA THR A 60 -11.36 18.88 36.63
C THR A 60 -9.97 18.24 36.76
N ASP A 61 -9.93 16.96 37.11
CA ASP A 61 -8.68 16.23 37.24
C ASP A 61 -7.97 16.04 35.90
N ALA A 62 -6.69 16.40 35.84
CA ALA A 62 -5.89 16.39 34.62
C ALA A 62 -5.68 14.98 34.07
N GLU A 63 -5.66 13.94 34.93
CA GLU A 63 -5.52 12.54 34.49
C GLU A 63 -6.71 12.10 33.61
N LYS A 64 -7.93 12.45 34.04
CA LYS A 64 -9.15 12.16 33.27
C LYS A 64 -9.15 12.88 31.92
N VAL A 65 -8.62 14.11 31.86
CA VAL A 65 -8.49 14.87 30.61
C VAL A 65 -7.58 14.16 29.62
N VAL A 66 -6.41 13.67 30.07
CA VAL A 66 -5.48 12.90 29.22
C VAL A 66 -6.09 11.58 28.77
N GLN A 67 -6.81 10.87 29.65
CA GLN A 67 -7.55 9.66 29.29
C GLN A 67 -8.61 9.93 28.21
N PHE A 68 -9.32 11.06 28.31
CA PHE A 68 -10.29 11.49 27.32
C PHE A 68 -9.65 11.84 25.97
N MET A 69 -8.48 12.47 25.97
CA MET A 69 -7.74 12.76 24.73
C MET A 69 -7.45 11.48 23.94
N HIS A 70 -7.09 10.39 24.62
CA HIS A 70 -6.86 9.09 23.97
C HIS A 70 -8.15 8.34 23.63
N GLN A 71 -9.12 8.28 24.54
CA GLN A 71 -10.34 7.47 24.36
C GLN A 71 -11.43 8.20 23.56
N GLY A 72 -11.72 9.45 23.93
CA GLY A 72 -12.76 10.29 23.34
C GLY A 72 -12.35 10.85 21.99
N TRP A 73 -11.20 11.52 21.92
CA TRP A 73 -10.70 12.10 20.67
C TRP A 73 -9.93 11.11 19.79
N CYS A 74 -9.67 9.90 20.30
CA CYS A 74 -8.89 8.87 19.60
C CYS A 74 -7.46 9.34 19.26
N LEU A 75 -6.87 10.27 20.01
CA LEU A 75 -5.54 10.79 19.70
C LEU A 75 -4.48 9.68 19.83
N PRO A 76 -3.56 9.55 18.85
CA PRO A 76 -2.47 8.59 18.93
C PRO A 76 -1.50 8.99 20.05
N THR A 77 -0.84 8.01 20.66
CA THR A 77 0.24 8.26 21.61
C THR A 77 1.38 9.00 20.90
N PRO A 78 1.82 10.17 21.40
CA PRO A 78 2.91 10.91 20.81
C PRO A 78 4.27 10.25 21.10
N ASP A 79 5.23 10.36 20.18
CA ASP A 79 6.64 10.00 20.49
C ASP A 79 7.42 11.20 21.08
N LEU A 80 6.86 12.41 21.01
CA LEU A 80 7.41 13.65 21.55
C LEU A 80 6.28 14.64 21.89
N ILE A 81 6.43 15.41 22.96
CA ILE A 81 5.55 16.55 23.27
C ILE A 81 6.35 17.85 23.10
N ILE A 82 5.87 18.74 22.23
CA ILE A 82 6.45 20.07 22.01
C ILE A 82 5.53 21.11 22.65
N SER A 83 5.98 21.69 23.76
CA SER A 83 5.26 22.80 24.42
C SER A 83 5.81 24.12 23.88
N VAL A 84 5.01 24.82 23.08
CA VAL A 84 5.40 26.14 22.55
C VAL A 84 4.97 27.22 23.52
N MET A 85 5.92 28.05 23.94
CA MET A 85 5.72 29.16 24.85
C MET A 85 6.26 30.45 24.21
N GLY A 86 5.52 31.55 24.39
CA GLY A 86 5.94 32.83 23.85
C GLY A 86 5.04 34.00 24.18
N GLY A 87 5.28 35.12 23.50
CA GLY A 87 4.51 36.35 23.67
C GLY A 87 3.04 36.20 23.29
N ALA A 88 2.14 36.65 24.16
CA ALA A 88 0.70 36.72 23.90
C ALA A 88 0.27 37.98 23.11
N LYS A 89 1.22 38.86 22.81
CA LYS A 89 1.02 40.07 22.00
C LYS A 89 1.58 39.85 20.60
N HIS A 90 1.08 40.60 19.63
CA HIS A 90 1.68 40.62 18.30
C HIS A 90 3.14 41.11 18.39
N PHE A 91 4.02 40.44 17.67
CA PHE A 91 5.44 40.75 17.60
C PHE A 91 5.93 40.39 16.20
N ASP A 92 6.89 41.16 15.70
CA ASP A 92 7.44 41.00 14.36
C ASP A 92 8.76 40.24 14.42
N MET A 93 8.80 39.07 13.80
CA MET A 93 10.05 38.32 13.56
C MET A 93 10.65 38.67 12.21
N SER A 94 11.97 38.51 12.08
CA SER A 94 12.61 38.57 10.77
C SER A 94 12.03 37.48 9.85
N PRO A 95 11.76 37.76 8.56
CA PRO A 95 11.15 36.78 7.65
C PRO A 95 11.96 35.48 7.52
N ARG A 96 13.29 35.59 7.61
CA ARG A 96 14.20 34.44 7.58
C ARG A 96 14.04 33.56 8.81
N LEU A 97 14.05 34.15 10.01
CA LEU A 97 13.86 33.42 11.27
C LEU A 97 12.47 32.79 11.35
N ARG A 98 11.43 33.52 10.90
CA ARG A 98 10.06 33.02 10.78
C ARG A 98 10.02 31.73 9.95
N ASN A 99 10.60 31.75 8.74
CA ASN A 99 10.55 30.58 7.86
C ASN A 99 11.29 29.37 8.47
N ILE A 100 12.47 29.60 9.05
CA ILE A 100 13.27 28.57 9.72
C ILE A 100 12.50 27.96 10.91
N PHE A 101 11.87 28.80 11.73
CA PHE A 101 11.05 28.35 12.86
C PHE A 101 9.83 27.55 12.39
N GLN A 102 9.06 28.09 11.44
CA GLN A 102 7.85 27.45 10.93
C GLN A 102 8.15 26.09 10.28
N MET A 103 9.17 26.01 9.42
CA MET A 103 9.60 24.74 8.80
C MET A 103 10.14 23.76 9.84
N GLY A 104 11.09 24.20 10.67
CA GLY A 104 11.74 23.31 11.63
C GLY A 104 10.81 22.79 12.74
N LEU A 105 9.82 23.58 13.18
CA LEU A 105 8.81 23.13 14.14
C LEU A 105 7.91 22.04 13.54
N VAL A 106 7.44 22.26 12.31
CA VAL A 106 6.59 21.31 11.59
C VAL A 106 7.36 20.04 11.25
N ASP A 107 8.60 20.16 10.77
CA ASP A 107 9.44 19.01 10.42
C ASP A 107 9.73 18.16 11.66
N ALA A 108 10.03 18.79 12.80
CA ALA A 108 10.15 18.10 14.08
C ALA A 108 8.86 17.37 14.45
N ALA A 109 7.70 18.04 14.38
CA ALA A 109 6.44 17.45 14.78
C ALA A 109 5.95 16.33 13.84
N ALA A 110 6.14 16.49 12.54
CA ALA A 110 5.74 15.52 11.52
C ALA A 110 6.60 14.25 11.58
N THR A 111 7.91 14.39 11.74
CA THR A 111 8.85 13.25 11.79
C THR A 111 8.66 12.40 13.04
N THR A 112 8.33 13.01 14.18
CA THR A 112 8.21 12.32 15.47
C THR A 112 6.79 12.05 15.91
N ASN A 113 5.77 12.27 15.06
CA ASN A 113 4.37 12.19 15.48
C ASN A 113 4.12 12.97 16.80
N ALA A 114 4.64 14.19 16.88
CA ALA A 114 4.59 14.98 18.12
C ALA A 114 3.22 15.56 18.37
N TRP A 115 2.90 15.79 19.64
CA TRP A 115 1.84 16.72 20.02
C TRP A 115 2.43 18.12 20.18
N ILE A 116 1.83 19.09 19.51
CA ILE A 116 2.13 20.51 19.74
C ILE A 116 1.11 21.04 20.73
N ILE A 117 1.56 21.52 21.90
CA ILE A 117 0.71 22.12 22.92
C ILE A 117 0.98 23.62 22.97
N THR A 118 -0.08 24.42 22.82
CA THR A 118 -0.02 25.89 22.84
C THR A 118 -1.15 26.46 23.70
N THR A 119 -1.24 27.79 23.80
CA THR A 119 -2.39 28.45 24.44
C THR A 119 -3.65 28.49 23.57
N GLY A 120 -3.60 28.10 22.30
CA GLY A 120 -4.75 28.02 21.39
C GLY A 120 -5.38 29.36 20.94
N THR A 121 -4.87 30.49 21.42
CA THR A 121 -5.37 31.84 21.10
C THR A 121 -4.67 32.40 19.87
N ASN A 122 -5.40 33.05 18.96
CA ASN A 122 -4.86 33.71 17.76
C ASN A 122 -4.15 35.03 18.10
N ALA A 123 -3.02 34.94 18.80
CA ALA A 123 -2.20 36.08 19.17
C ALA A 123 -0.72 35.68 19.32
N GLY A 124 0.17 36.56 18.89
CA GLY A 124 1.62 36.40 19.04
C GLY A 124 2.14 35.08 18.46
N VAL A 125 2.91 34.33 19.26
CA VAL A 125 3.63 33.13 18.78
C VAL A 125 2.69 32.04 18.28
N VAL A 126 1.49 31.92 18.85
CA VAL A 126 0.53 30.89 18.46
C VAL A 126 -0.03 31.13 17.05
N GLN A 127 -0.09 32.39 16.61
CA GLN A 127 -0.45 32.72 15.22
C GLN A 127 0.59 32.16 14.23
N GLU A 128 1.88 32.29 14.56
CA GLU A 128 3.00 31.79 13.74
C GLU A 128 3.01 30.26 13.67
N VAL A 129 2.68 29.58 14.79
CA VAL A 129 2.49 28.11 14.82
C VAL A 129 1.30 27.70 13.94
N GLY A 130 0.18 28.42 14.01
CA GLY A 130 -0.99 28.17 13.17
C GLY A 130 -0.69 28.32 11.67
N GLU A 131 0.05 29.36 11.31
CA GLU A 131 0.50 29.59 9.94
C GLU A 131 1.44 28.48 9.45
N ALA A 132 2.38 28.03 10.30
CA ALA A 132 3.27 26.90 9.99
C ALA A 132 2.48 25.63 9.64
N LEU A 133 1.48 25.29 10.46
CA LEU A 133 0.62 24.12 10.25
C LEU A 133 -0.21 24.24 8.96
N ASN A 134 -0.68 25.45 8.64
CA ASN A 134 -1.42 25.69 7.39
C ASN A 134 -0.51 25.56 6.15
N ASN A 135 0.71 26.08 6.21
CA ASN A 135 1.69 26.01 5.13
C ASN A 135 2.11 24.57 4.84
N TYR A 136 2.40 23.79 5.88
CA TYR A 136 2.70 22.36 5.76
C TYR A 136 1.60 21.60 5.00
N ARG A 137 0.35 21.88 5.36
CA ARG A 137 -0.81 21.24 4.75
C ARG A 137 -0.95 21.57 3.26
N TYR A 138 -0.63 22.81 2.86
CA TYR A 138 -0.72 23.24 1.45
C TYR A 138 0.44 22.71 0.60
N ILE A 139 1.66 22.65 1.17
CA ILE A 139 2.90 22.35 0.43
C ILE A 139 3.10 20.86 0.16
N GLY A 140 2.55 19.96 0.98
CA GLY A 140 2.65 18.55 0.64
C GLY A 140 2.20 17.61 1.73
N ASN A 141 0.99 17.08 1.59
CA ASN A 141 0.60 15.88 2.31
C ASN A 141 1.29 14.65 1.69
N LYS A 142 2.61 14.50 1.91
CA LYS A 142 3.37 13.32 1.48
C LYS A 142 3.06 12.07 2.32
N GLN A 143 2.45 12.23 3.50
CA GLN A 143 2.16 11.15 4.46
C GLN A 143 0.72 11.08 4.97
N GLY A 144 -0.17 12.01 4.60
CA GLY A 144 -1.61 11.90 4.94
C GLY A 144 -1.94 12.08 6.43
N LEU A 145 -1.07 12.63 7.28
CA LEU A 145 -1.36 12.76 8.72
C LEU A 145 -1.41 14.23 9.15
N ASP A 146 -2.56 14.66 9.67
CA ASP A 146 -2.72 15.95 10.35
C ASP A 146 -1.94 15.93 11.68
N ILE A 147 -1.05 16.90 11.89
CA ILE A 147 -0.27 17.04 13.13
C ILE A 147 -1.22 17.42 14.29
N PRO A 148 -1.27 16.67 15.41
CA PRO A 148 -2.07 17.05 16.57
C PRO A 148 -1.55 18.34 17.23
N CYS A 149 -2.30 19.42 17.09
CA CYS A 149 -2.03 20.70 17.74
C CYS A 149 -3.17 21.04 18.71
N ILE A 150 -2.86 21.00 20.00
CA ILE A 150 -3.80 21.13 21.12
C ILE A 150 -3.66 22.53 21.72
N GLY A 151 -4.73 23.31 21.63
CA GLY A 151 -4.83 24.63 22.25
C GLY A 151 -5.48 24.54 23.63
N ILE A 152 -4.78 25.01 24.67
CA ILE A 152 -5.30 25.07 26.04
C ILE A 152 -5.57 26.54 26.40
N ALA A 153 -6.84 26.92 26.49
CA ALA A 153 -7.26 28.32 26.69
C ALA A 153 -8.28 28.49 27.83
N SER A 154 -8.34 29.69 28.40
CA SER A 154 -9.43 30.07 29.33
C SER A 154 -10.69 30.44 28.54
N TRP A 155 -11.83 29.88 28.93
CA TRP A 155 -13.14 30.10 28.29
C TRP A 155 -13.56 31.57 28.26
N ASN A 156 -13.32 32.31 29.35
CA ASN A 156 -13.76 33.70 29.47
C ASN A 156 -12.83 34.68 28.73
N TYR A 157 -11.57 34.28 28.51
CA TYR A 157 -10.61 35.03 27.71
C TYR A 157 -10.90 34.98 26.20
N ILE A 158 -11.69 34.00 25.75
CA ILE A 158 -12.04 33.83 24.34
C ILE A 158 -13.09 34.85 23.91
N ALA A 159 -12.81 35.55 22.81
CA ALA A 159 -13.76 36.45 22.18
C ALA A 159 -14.89 35.67 21.50
N ASP A 160 -16.12 36.18 21.59
CA ASP A 160 -17.32 35.58 21.00
C ASP A 160 -17.56 34.11 21.41
N ASN A 161 -17.21 33.74 22.65
CA ASN A 161 -17.40 32.38 23.19
C ASN A 161 -18.89 31.93 23.19
N SER A 162 -19.85 32.86 23.13
CA SER A 162 -21.28 32.57 22.94
C SER A 162 -21.59 31.82 21.64
N GLN A 163 -20.76 31.92 20.60
CA GLN A 163 -20.92 31.16 19.36
C GLN A 163 -20.63 29.66 19.53
N LEU A 164 -19.95 29.28 20.62
CA LEU A 164 -19.57 27.91 20.92
C LEU A 164 -20.56 27.22 21.88
N GLU A 165 -21.58 27.94 22.36
CA GLU A 165 -22.59 27.40 23.25
C GLU A 165 -23.68 26.64 22.50
N ILE A 166 -23.88 25.37 22.87
CA ILE A 166 -24.88 24.51 22.23
C ILE A 166 -26.25 24.84 22.82
N THR A 167 -27.08 25.56 22.07
CA THR A 167 -28.43 25.96 22.50
C THR A 167 -29.48 24.87 22.29
N ASN A 168 -29.24 23.89 21.41
CA ASN A 168 -30.18 22.79 21.14
C ASN A 168 -29.48 21.42 21.10
N PRO A 169 -29.57 20.60 22.17
CA PRO A 169 -28.88 19.32 22.29
C PRO A 169 -29.44 18.21 21.39
N ALA A 170 -30.58 18.43 20.72
CA ALA A 170 -31.22 17.47 19.81
C ALA A 170 -30.57 17.39 18.41
N ASN A 171 -29.68 18.33 18.06
CA ASN A 171 -28.96 18.30 16.78
C ASN A 171 -27.88 17.20 16.81
N SER A 172 -28.06 16.18 15.98
CA SER A 172 -27.23 14.96 15.95
C SER A 172 -25.77 15.19 15.56
N THR A 173 -25.42 16.35 14.97
CA THR A 173 -24.08 16.59 14.42
C THR A 173 -23.15 17.42 15.32
N ARG A 174 -23.66 18.15 16.34
CA ARG A 174 -22.86 18.97 17.29
C ARG A 174 -21.75 19.84 16.66
N ILE A 175 -21.99 20.40 15.46
CA ILE A 175 -21.07 21.31 14.78
C ILE A 175 -21.46 22.76 15.08
N GLN A 176 -20.51 23.60 15.50
CA GLN A 176 -20.66 25.03 15.75
C GLN A 176 -19.85 25.86 14.76
N SER A 177 -20.42 26.95 14.26
CA SER A 177 -19.72 27.88 13.37
C SER A 177 -19.12 29.02 14.19
N TYR A 178 -17.81 29.21 14.09
CA TYR A 178 -17.07 30.26 14.81
C TYR A 178 -16.48 31.25 13.80
N ILE A 179 -16.99 32.48 13.82
CA ILE A 179 -16.58 33.54 12.90
C ILE A 179 -15.61 34.47 13.64
N VAL A 180 -14.37 34.53 13.15
CA VAL A 180 -13.35 35.44 13.70
C VAL A 180 -13.68 36.87 13.27
N ARG A 181 -13.88 37.76 14.26
CA ARG A 181 -14.16 39.19 14.07
C ARG A 181 -12.98 40.03 14.58
N LYS A 182 -13.14 41.35 14.65
CA LYS A 182 -12.16 42.21 15.34
C LYS A 182 -12.21 41.91 16.85
N SER A 183 -11.05 41.57 17.42
CA SER A 183 -10.94 41.21 18.83
C SER A 183 -11.36 42.35 19.77
N PRO A 184 -12.26 42.13 20.73
CA PRO A 184 -12.55 43.08 21.81
C PRO A 184 -11.29 43.37 22.63
N LYS A 185 -11.19 44.58 23.22
CA LYS A 185 -10.05 44.93 24.10
C LYS A 185 -9.96 43.92 25.26
N GLY A 186 -8.83 43.24 25.39
CA GLY A 186 -8.57 42.28 26.48
C GLY A 186 -9.04 40.85 26.24
N LYS A 187 -9.63 40.53 25.08
CA LYS A 187 -10.01 39.16 24.68
C LYS A 187 -9.34 38.77 23.37
N CYS A 188 -9.12 37.47 23.15
CA CYS A 188 -8.50 36.94 21.94
C CYS A 188 -9.40 35.90 21.27
N HIS A 189 -9.38 35.83 19.95
CA HIS A 189 -10.05 34.76 19.21
C HIS A 189 -9.25 33.44 19.31
N LEU A 190 -9.90 32.32 19.03
CA LEU A 190 -9.23 31.02 18.86
C LEU A 190 -8.47 30.98 17.52
N GLU A 191 -7.37 30.23 17.47
CA GLU A 191 -6.55 30.06 16.27
C GLU A 191 -7.16 29.00 15.30
N PRO A 192 -7.51 29.34 14.05
CA PRO A 192 -8.26 28.43 13.17
C PRO A 192 -7.58 27.13 12.73
N ASN A 193 -6.26 27.04 12.77
CA ASN A 193 -5.48 25.93 12.23
C ASN A 193 -5.19 24.82 13.26
N HIS A 194 -5.48 25.05 14.55
CA HIS A 194 -5.39 24.04 15.60
C HIS A 194 -6.40 22.90 15.39
N THR A 195 -6.04 21.68 15.80
CA THR A 195 -6.91 20.51 15.64
C THR A 195 -7.83 20.28 16.83
N HIS A 196 -7.37 20.57 18.05
CA HIS A 196 -8.12 20.31 19.29
C HIS A 196 -8.04 21.50 20.26
N PHE A 197 -9.12 21.72 21.01
CA PHE A 197 -9.22 22.78 22.02
C PHE A 197 -9.71 22.25 23.36
N LEU A 198 -8.92 22.49 24.40
CA LEU A 198 -9.31 22.31 25.80
C LEU A 198 -9.61 23.69 26.39
N LEU A 199 -10.89 23.94 26.67
CA LEU A 199 -11.36 25.24 27.13
C LEU A 199 -11.71 25.16 28.62
N PHE A 200 -10.87 25.73 29.47
CA PHE A 200 -11.05 25.70 30.91
C PHE A 200 -11.76 26.95 31.39
N ASP A 201 -12.72 26.77 32.28
CA ASP A 201 -13.48 27.87 32.83
C ASP A 201 -13.33 27.93 34.35
N ASP A 202 -12.90 29.11 34.79
CA ASP A 202 -12.61 29.50 36.16
C ASP A 202 -13.43 30.72 36.61
N GLY A 203 -14.36 31.19 35.77
CA GLY A 203 -15.12 32.42 35.97
C GLY A 203 -14.29 33.72 35.92
N LYS A 204 -12.99 33.68 35.58
CA LYS A 204 -12.10 34.84 35.55
C LYS A 204 -11.60 35.14 34.13
N ASP A 205 -11.49 36.43 33.82
CA ASP A 205 -10.95 36.92 32.54
C ASP A 205 -9.40 36.99 32.54
N ASN A 206 -8.69 35.98 33.08
CA ASN A 206 -7.23 35.96 33.10
C ASN A 206 -6.65 34.77 32.32
N PRO A 207 -5.83 34.99 31.28
CA PRO A 207 -5.19 33.89 30.54
C PRO A 207 -4.21 33.08 31.40
N SER A 208 -3.69 33.66 32.49
CA SER A 208 -2.64 33.02 33.32
C SER A 208 -3.17 31.92 34.25
N SER A 209 -4.49 31.84 34.48
CA SER A 209 -5.07 30.89 35.43
C SER A 209 -4.95 29.43 34.99
N VAL A 210 -4.86 29.20 33.67
CA VAL A 210 -4.79 27.85 33.09
C VAL A 210 -3.36 27.31 33.03
N LEU A 211 -2.35 28.16 33.21
CA LEU A 211 -0.93 27.79 33.06
C LEU A 211 -0.49 26.66 34.00
N GLY A 212 -0.98 26.67 35.25
CA GLY A 212 -0.68 25.61 36.22
C GLY A 212 -1.27 24.26 35.83
N LEU A 213 -2.49 24.26 35.29
CA LEU A 213 -3.17 23.06 34.83
C LEU A 213 -2.59 22.53 33.51
N ARG A 214 -2.21 23.43 32.59
CA ARG A 214 -1.45 23.10 31.38
C ARG A 214 -0.17 22.32 31.72
N ALA A 215 0.66 22.82 32.63
CA ALA A 215 1.87 22.13 33.05
C ALA A 215 1.58 20.71 33.59
N ARG A 216 0.48 20.54 34.33
CA ARG A 216 0.09 19.23 34.87
C ARG A 216 -0.40 18.27 33.77
N ILE A 217 -1.17 18.75 32.79
CA ILE A 217 -1.58 17.97 31.62
C ILE A 217 -0.35 17.56 30.79
N GLU A 218 0.57 18.49 30.56
CA GLU A 218 1.83 18.23 29.85
C GLU A 218 2.64 17.13 30.54
N MET A 219 2.76 17.18 31.87
CA MET A 219 3.48 16.16 32.64
C MET A 219 2.78 14.79 32.65
N LEU A 220 1.46 14.75 32.77
CA LEU A 220 0.70 13.49 32.75
C LEU A 220 0.66 12.87 31.35
N SER A 221 0.68 13.68 30.30
CA SER A 221 0.72 13.20 28.91
C SER A 221 2.03 12.45 28.58
N ARG A 222 3.04 12.51 29.46
CA ARG A 222 4.30 11.77 29.31
C ARG A 222 4.16 10.29 29.64
N ASP A 223 3.14 9.88 30.39
CA ASP A 223 2.97 8.49 30.82
C ASP A 223 2.17 7.68 29.78
N PRO A 224 2.82 6.74 29.06
CA PRO A 224 2.13 5.93 28.05
C PRO A 224 1.12 4.93 28.65
N SER A 225 1.20 4.62 29.96
CA SER A 225 0.28 3.69 30.61
C SER A 225 -1.17 4.22 30.63
N LEU A 226 -1.33 5.55 30.67
CA LEU A 226 -2.63 6.22 30.58
C LEU A 226 -3.31 6.01 29.22
N ALA A 227 -2.54 5.65 28.17
CA ALA A 227 -3.06 5.36 26.84
C ALA A 227 -3.42 3.88 26.60
N GLN A 228 -2.86 2.95 27.39
CA GLN A 228 -2.90 1.48 27.15
C GLN A 228 -4.31 0.87 27.05
N ARG A 229 -5.35 1.53 27.57
CA ARG A 229 -6.73 1.02 27.50
C ARG A 229 -7.41 1.21 26.14
N SER A 230 -6.76 1.80 25.13
CA SER A 230 -7.46 2.35 23.95
C SER A 230 -6.78 2.16 22.58
N HIS A 231 -5.85 1.21 22.40
CA HIS A 231 -5.15 1.00 21.12
C HIS A 231 -6.08 0.71 19.92
N VAL A 232 -7.28 0.20 20.18
CA VAL A 232 -8.38 0.02 19.21
C VAL A 232 -8.76 1.32 18.47
N HIS A 233 -8.57 2.49 19.11
CA HIS A 233 -9.00 3.79 18.59
C HIS A 233 -7.94 4.49 17.71
N GLN A 234 -6.67 4.08 17.79
CA GLN A 234 -5.56 4.71 17.06
C GLN A 234 -5.61 4.45 15.53
N VAL A 235 -6.13 3.28 15.13
CA VAL A 235 -6.32 2.93 13.71
C VAL A 235 -7.43 3.77 13.08
N ALA A 236 -8.49 4.08 13.85
CA ALA A 236 -9.58 4.93 13.40
C ALA A 236 -9.12 6.38 13.19
N TYR A 237 -8.15 6.87 14.00
CA TYR A 237 -7.57 8.21 13.82
C TYR A 237 -6.71 8.32 12.56
N ARG A 238 -5.87 7.32 12.25
CA ARG A 238 -5.08 7.30 11.00
C ARG A 238 -5.97 7.31 9.75
N SER A 239 -7.07 6.55 9.74
CA SER A 239 -8.03 6.59 8.64
C SER A 239 -8.81 7.91 8.54
N ARG A 240 -8.94 8.68 9.62
CA ARG A 240 -9.64 9.98 9.66
C ARG A 240 -8.78 11.16 9.21
N THR A 241 -7.46 11.01 9.21
CA THR A 241 -6.52 12.13 9.01
C THR A 241 -5.98 12.24 7.59
N GLU A 242 -6.10 11.20 6.76
CA GLU A 242 -5.66 11.21 5.34
C GLU A 242 -6.29 12.35 4.53
N ASN A 243 -7.50 12.80 4.88
CA ASN A 243 -8.22 13.88 4.20
C ASN A 243 -8.62 15.07 5.12
N GLY A 244 -8.19 15.07 6.39
CA GLY A 244 -8.74 15.94 7.43
C GLY A 244 -10.19 15.58 7.80
N ILE A 245 -10.65 15.93 9.01
CA ILE A 245 -12.04 15.66 9.41
C ILE A 245 -12.96 16.62 8.66
N THR A 246 -13.56 16.14 7.57
CA THR A 246 -14.58 16.87 6.82
C THR A 246 -15.99 16.50 7.31
N SER A 247 -16.98 17.32 6.97
CA SER A 247 -18.37 17.07 7.38
C SER A 247 -18.95 15.79 6.74
N GLN A 248 -18.40 15.35 5.59
CA GLN A 248 -18.83 14.15 4.87
C GLN A 248 -18.30 12.85 5.51
N ASP A 249 -17.09 12.89 6.09
CA ASP A 249 -16.46 11.74 6.75
C ASP A 249 -17.19 11.36 8.04
N LEU A 250 -17.74 12.34 8.75
CA LEU A 250 -18.55 12.13 9.97
C LEU A 250 -19.83 11.32 9.69
N ILE A 251 -20.37 11.37 8.46
CA ILE A 251 -21.62 10.69 8.06
C ILE A 251 -21.33 9.27 7.55
N THR A 252 -20.18 9.03 6.92
CA THR A 252 -19.82 7.73 6.30
C THR A 252 -19.12 6.75 7.27
N THR A 253 -18.48 7.25 8.34
CA THR A 253 -17.62 6.47 9.23
C THR A 253 -18.34 5.68 10.34
N GLN A 254 -19.67 5.73 10.43
CA GLN A 254 -20.43 4.99 11.46
C GLN A 254 -20.44 3.46 11.26
N SER A 255 -19.96 2.94 10.13
CA SER A 255 -19.94 1.50 9.82
C SER A 255 -18.61 0.79 10.12
N THR A 256 -17.51 1.52 10.34
CA THR A 256 -16.15 0.95 10.48
C THR A 256 -15.71 0.74 11.93
N HIS A 257 -16.38 1.39 12.89
CA HIS A 257 -16.05 1.39 14.33
C HIS A 257 -16.25 0.02 15.04
N MET A 258 -17.09 -0.86 14.49
CA MET A 258 -17.48 -2.12 15.15
C MET A 258 -16.42 -3.26 15.08
N ASN A 259 -15.32 -3.07 14.35
CA ASN A 259 -14.48 -4.19 13.92
C ASN A 259 -13.05 -4.22 14.47
N ILE A 260 -12.67 -3.27 15.32
CA ILE A 260 -11.29 -3.10 15.79
C ILE A 260 -11.09 -3.61 17.25
N MET A 261 -12.18 -3.96 17.96
CA MET A 261 -12.21 -4.24 19.41
C MET A 261 -11.53 -5.55 19.90
N GLN A 262 -10.80 -6.30 19.08
CA GLN A 262 -10.27 -7.63 19.46
C GLN A 262 -8.76 -7.83 19.26
N LEU A 263 -7.99 -6.76 19.05
CA LEU A 263 -6.54 -6.88 18.87
C LEU A 263 -5.80 -6.88 20.23
N PRO A 264 -4.72 -7.66 20.37
CA PRO A 264 -3.89 -7.63 21.58
C PRO A 264 -3.24 -6.24 21.75
N PRO A 265 -3.04 -5.78 23.00
CA PRO A 265 -2.38 -4.50 23.25
C PRO A 265 -0.96 -4.54 22.70
N VAL A 266 -0.62 -3.55 21.85
CA VAL A 266 0.76 -3.34 21.40
C VAL A 266 1.54 -2.75 22.58
N GLU A 267 2.70 -3.32 22.90
CA GLU A 267 3.56 -2.80 23.97
C GLU A 267 3.92 -1.33 23.71
N PRO A 268 3.97 -0.48 24.75
CA PRO A 268 4.37 0.92 24.60
C PRO A 268 5.78 1.00 24.01
N ILE A 269 5.96 1.91 23.06
CA ILE A 269 7.20 2.11 22.31
C ILE A 269 8.35 2.51 23.25
N TRP A 270 7.99 3.23 24.31
CA TRP A 270 8.88 3.63 25.38
C TRP A 270 8.66 2.70 26.56
N ASP A 271 9.73 2.06 27.02
CA ASP A 271 9.79 1.42 28.34
C ASP A 271 9.79 2.48 29.48
N THR A 272 9.74 3.77 29.11
CA THR A 272 9.93 4.97 29.96
C THR A 272 8.95 6.08 29.57
N LEU A 273 9.02 7.24 30.24
CA LEU A 273 8.20 8.41 29.94
C LEU A 273 8.53 9.00 28.57
N ILE A 274 7.49 9.47 27.86
CA ILE A 274 7.61 10.20 26.60
C ILE A 274 8.40 11.51 26.86
N PRO A 275 9.37 11.86 25.99
CA PRO A 275 10.12 13.10 26.13
C PRO A 275 9.22 14.33 25.87
N ILE A 276 9.45 15.38 26.65
CA ILE A 276 8.83 16.69 26.46
C ILE A 276 9.93 17.73 26.26
N VAL A 277 9.68 18.69 25.38
CA VAL A 277 10.58 19.82 25.11
C VAL A 277 9.78 21.11 25.06
N MET A 278 10.31 22.16 25.70
CA MET A 278 9.73 23.49 25.65
C MET A 278 10.48 24.33 24.61
N VAL A 279 9.76 24.93 23.67
CA VAL A 279 10.33 25.88 22.72
C VAL A 279 9.91 27.28 23.16
N LEU A 280 10.90 28.09 23.54
CA LEU A 280 10.71 29.48 23.94
C LEU A 280 10.99 30.41 22.76
N LEU A 281 9.96 31.13 22.34
CA LEU A 281 10.04 32.13 21.29
C LEU A 281 9.46 33.45 21.79
N GLU A 282 10.24 34.52 21.74
CA GLU A 282 9.93 35.78 22.41
C GLU A 282 9.52 35.55 23.89
N GLY A 283 8.51 36.26 24.40
CA GLY A 283 7.93 36.06 25.72
C GLY A 283 7.98 37.30 26.61
N GLY A 284 7.18 37.26 27.69
CA GLY A 284 7.12 38.30 28.70
C GLY A 284 7.46 37.78 30.09
N ALA A 285 7.12 38.55 31.13
CA ALA A 285 7.38 38.18 32.52
C ALA A 285 6.83 36.80 32.92
N SER A 286 5.59 36.50 32.50
CA SER A 286 4.96 35.22 32.77
C SER A 286 5.70 34.05 32.10
N SER A 287 6.29 34.27 30.92
CA SER A 287 7.09 33.26 30.21
C SER A 287 8.36 32.90 31.00
N LEU A 288 9.01 33.88 31.63
CA LEU A 288 10.19 33.65 32.47
C LEU A 288 9.88 32.81 33.72
N ASN A 289 8.73 33.04 34.36
CA ASN A 289 8.29 32.21 35.48
C ASN A 289 8.01 30.76 35.03
N THR A 290 7.37 30.58 33.86
CA THR A 290 7.17 29.25 33.28
C THR A 290 8.50 28.54 32.99
N VAL A 291 9.49 29.27 32.47
CA VAL A 291 10.84 28.74 32.21
C VAL A 291 11.50 28.28 33.51
N SER A 292 11.47 29.09 34.58
CA SER A 292 12.00 28.71 35.90
C SER A 292 11.33 27.43 36.41
N LYS A 293 9.99 27.36 36.33
CA LYS A 293 9.23 26.18 36.74
C LYS A 293 9.57 24.94 35.91
N ALA A 294 9.68 25.08 34.59
CA ALA A 294 10.00 23.98 33.67
C ALA A 294 11.42 23.43 33.92
N LEU A 295 12.40 24.29 34.20
CA LEU A 295 13.76 23.87 34.57
C LEU A 295 13.79 23.11 35.90
N LYS A 296 13.04 23.58 36.91
CA LYS A 296 12.87 22.87 38.20
C LYS A 296 12.24 21.48 38.02
N GLU A 297 11.39 21.32 37.01
CA GLU A 297 10.77 20.04 36.61
C GLU A 297 11.66 19.19 35.67
N ASN A 298 12.92 19.59 35.42
CA ASN A 298 13.87 18.96 34.50
C ASN A 298 13.37 18.85 33.04
N THR A 299 12.64 19.85 32.57
CA THR A 299 12.18 19.93 31.18
C THR A 299 13.25 20.62 30.32
N PRO A 300 13.71 20.00 29.21
CA PRO A 300 14.62 20.67 28.28
C PRO A 300 13.94 21.87 27.60
N ILE A 301 14.68 22.96 27.48
CA ILE A 301 14.21 24.22 26.89
C ILE A 301 15.10 24.60 25.72
N VAL A 302 14.49 24.80 24.56
CA VAL A 302 15.12 25.36 23.37
C VAL A 302 14.76 26.83 23.27
N VAL A 303 15.76 27.69 23.34
CA VAL A 303 15.59 29.14 23.27
C VAL A 303 15.99 29.61 21.88
N VAL A 304 15.06 30.24 21.16
CA VAL A 304 15.33 30.81 19.84
C VAL A 304 15.95 32.19 20.01
N LYS A 305 17.26 32.32 19.77
CA LYS A 305 17.98 33.60 19.86
C LYS A 305 17.50 34.56 18.76
N GLU A 306 17.50 35.85 19.06
CA GLU A 306 17.01 36.95 18.20
C GLU A 306 15.49 36.95 17.99
N SER A 307 14.75 36.17 18.79
CA SER A 307 13.28 36.20 18.78
C SER A 307 12.70 37.31 19.67
N GLY A 308 13.51 37.94 20.52
CA GLY A 308 13.12 39.10 21.31
C GLY A 308 12.83 38.83 22.79
N ARG A 309 12.82 39.92 23.58
CA ARG A 309 12.37 39.99 24.99
C ARG A 309 12.90 38.86 25.88
N ALA A 310 12.02 37.98 26.37
CA ALA A 310 12.36 36.93 27.33
C ALA A 310 13.33 35.88 26.76
N ALA A 311 13.19 35.51 25.49
CA ALA A 311 14.08 34.54 24.85
C ALA A 311 15.52 35.06 24.75
N ASP A 312 15.69 36.30 24.29
CA ASP A 312 17.02 36.93 24.20
C ASP A 312 17.64 37.15 25.57
N PHE A 313 16.82 37.48 26.57
CA PHE A 313 17.28 37.57 27.96
C PHE A 313 17.82 36.23 28.45
N VAL A 314 17.07 35.13 28.31
CA VAL A 314 17.55 33.79 28.73
C VAL A 314 18.81 33.38 27.96
N ALA A 315 18.88 33.69 26.66
CA ALA A 315 20.06 33.43 25.84
C ALA A 315 21.29 34.20 26.34
N TYR A 316 21.14 35.49 26.66
CA TYR A 316 22.20 36.32 27.22
C TYR A 316 22.72 35.77 28.56
N VAL A 317 21.81 35.42 29.47
CA VAL A 317 22.17 34.85 30.78
C VAL A 317 22.93 33.53 30.64
N TYR A 318 22.49 32.66 29.75
CA TYR A 318 23.17 31.39 29.49
C TYR A 318 24.55 31.59 28.84
N GLU A 319 24.70 32.51 27.89
CA GLU A 319 25.99 32.85 27.26
C GLU A 319 26.97 33.43 28.28
N TYR A 320 26.48 34.27 29.20
CA TYR A 320 27.27 34.81 30.31
C TYR A 320 27.89 33.67 31.15
N PHE A 321 27.06 32.73 31.63
CA PHE A 321 27.53 31.56 32.39
C PHE A 321 28.33 30.54 31.56
N SER A 322 28.29 30.64 30.23
CA SER A 322 29.11 29.79 29.36
C SER A 322 30.50 30.35 29.15
N ASN A 323 30.66 31.67 29.20
CA ASN A 323 31.94 32.36 29.02
C ASN A 323 32.71 32.57 30.33
N THR A 324 32.03 32.70 31.48
CA THR A 324 32.68 32.75 32.79
C THR A 324 32.96 31.33 33.27
N ASN A 325 34.20 30.85 33.08
CA ASN A 325 34.65 29.55 33.60
C ASN A 325 34.37 29.40 35.12
N ASP A 326 34.05 28.17 35.53
CA ASP A 326 33.52 27.66 36.82
C ASP A 326 34.22 28.07 38.15
N HIS A 327 35.12 29.06 38.17
CA HIS A 327 35.95 29.37 39.35
C HIS A 327 35.63 30.64 40.13
N ALA A 328 34.64 31.45 39.74
CA ALA A 328 34.22 32.59 40.53
C ALA A 328 32.94 32.28 41.34
N GLN A 329 33.10 31.93 42.62
CA GLN A 329 32.06 32.05 43.65
C GLN A 329 31.82 33.54 43.96
N HIS A 330 31.40 34.33 42.99
CA HIS A 330 30.93 35.69 43.25
C HIS A 330 29.41 35.69 43.06
N GLN A 331 28.71 36.25 44.05
CA GLN A 331 27.34 36.72 43.87
C GLN A 331 27.30 37.60 42.61
N PRO A 332 26.17 37.64 41.87
CA PRO A 332 26.04 38.55 40.74
C PRO A 332 26.40 39.95 41.25
N SER A 333 27.48 40.53 40.73
CA SER A 333 27.84 41.91 41.08
C SER A 333 26.67 42.80 40.68
N ASP A 334 26.43 43.86 41.47
CA ASP A 334 25.40 44.87 41.17
C ASP A 334 25.49 45.40 39.72
N ASP A 335 26.67 45.28 39.10
CA ASP A 335 26.95 45.55 37.69
C ASP A 335 26.09 44.74 36.69
N ILE A 336 25.82 43.44 36.95
CA ILE A 336 25.01 42.60 36.05
C ILE A 336 23.55 43.05 36.08
N SER A 337 23.02 43.38 37.26
CA SER A 337 21.68 43.92 37.46
C SER A 337 21.47 45.20 36.65
N ILE A 338 22.47 46.08 36.68
CA ILE A 338 22.48 47.37 36.00
C ILE A 338 22.61 47.19 34.48
N GLU A 339 23.49 46.31 34.02
CA GLU A 339 23.72 46.06 32.59
C GLU A 339 22.53 45.35 31.92
N VAL A 340 21.89 44.43 32.65
CA VAL A 340 20.64 43.77 32.24
C VAL A 340 19.49 44.76 32.19
N GLN A 341 19.34 45.64 33.19
CA GLN A 341 18.32 46.71 33.16
C GLN A 341 18.56 47.70 32.00
N LYS A 342 19.82 47.93 31.63
CA LYS A 342 20.19 48.83 30.53
C LYS A 342 19.94 48.22 29.15
N ASN A 343 20.21 46.92 28.97
CA ASN A 343 20.03 46.22 27.69
C ASN A 343 18.61 45.63 27.51
N HIS A 344 17.85 45.42 28.58
CA HIS A 344 16.48 44.89 28.55
C HIS A 344 15.47 45.82 29.27
N SER A 345 15.38 47.07 28.81
CA SER A 345 14.49 48.10 29.36
C SER A 345 13.01 47.72 29.44
N TRP A 346 12.55 46.76 28.62
CA TRP A 346 11.17 46.27 28.64
C TRP A 346 10.79 45.58 29.97
N ILE A 347 11.77 45.14 30.78
CA ILE A 347 11.55 44.54 32.10
C ILE A 347 11.09 45.60 33.11
N SER A 348 11.56 46.85 32.99
CA SER A 348 11.11 47.96 33.84
C SER A 348 9.72 48.50 33.46
N ASP A 349 9.24 48.23 32.25
CA ASP A 349 7.95 48.71 31.73
C ASP A 349 6.74 47.83 32.14
N ILE A 350 6.96 46.79 32.96
CA ILE A 350 5.91 45.84 33.37
C ILE A 350 5.05 46.46 34.47
N LYS A 351 3.71 46.48 34.29
CA LYS A 351 2.71 47.02 35.23
C LYS A 351 2.83 46.50 36.68
N HIS A 352 3.40 45.31 36.86
CA HIS A 352 3.91 44.80 38.13
C HIS A 352 5.38 44.45 37.90
N PRO A 353 6.34 45.23 38.42
CA PRO A 353 7.75 44.92 38.23
C PRO A 353 8.03 43.54 38.83
N ILE A 354 8.69 42.67 38.05
CA ILE A 354 9.20 41.39 38.55
C ILE A 354 10.09 41.73 39.74
N SER A 355 9.88 41.09 40.89
CA SER A 355 10.70 41.38 42.05
C SER A 355 12.16 40.97 41.77
N LEU A 356 13.13 41.75 42.23
CA LEU A 356 14.56 41.41 42.11
C LEU A 356 14.88 40.00 42.63
N ASN A 357 14.11 39.55 43.62
CA ASN A 357 14.22 38.19 44.18
C ASN A 357 13.77 37.10 43.18
N GLU A 358 12.69 37.31 42.42
CA GLU A 358 12.23 36.36 41.40
C GLU A 358 13.18 36.29 40.21
N LEU A 359 13.80 37.41 39.83
CA LEU A 359 14.86 37.42 38.82
C LEU A 359 16.10 36.66 39.32
N ASN A 360 16.54 36.89 40.54
CA ASN A 360 17.67 36.17 41.13
C ASN A 360 17.41 34.66 41.24
N ASP A 361 16.19 34.25 41.59
CA ASP A 361 15.80 32.83 41.59
C ASP A 361 15.87 32.22 40.18
N LEU A 362 15.45 32.97 39.15
CA LEU A 362 15.58 32.53 37.75
C LEU A 362 17.05 32.43 37.32
N TYR A 363 17.89 33.39 37.67
CA TYR A 363 19.34 33.36 37.39
C TYR A 363 20.00 32.11 37.98
N GLU A 364 19.75 31.83 39.25
CA GLU A 364 20.29 30.64 39.92
C GLU A 364 19.70 29.35 39.35
N THR A 365 18.42 29.35 38.98
CA THR A 365 17.78 28.18 38.32
C THR A 365 18.43 27.88 36.96
N ILE A 366 18.71 28.90 36.14
CA ILE A 366 19.40 28.72 34.84
C ILE A 366 20.84 28.23 35.06
N ARG A 367 21.54 28.77 36.06
CA ARG A 367 22.90 28.37 36.40
C ARG A 367 22.97 26.90 36.82
N THR A 368 22.06 26.48 37.71
CA THR A 368 22.01 25.11 38.25
C THR A 368 21.57 24.07 37.21
N HIS A 369 20.69 24.44 36.28
CA HIS A 369 20.13 23.54 35.26
C HIS A 369 20.65 23.83 33.84
N LYS A 370 21.89 24.32 33.70
CA LYS A 370 22.49 24.70 32.41
C LYS A 370 22.39 23.61 31.34
N GLU A 371 22.51 22.34 31.70
CA GLU A 371 22.47 21.22 30.76
C GLU A 371 21.09 20.98 30.10
N PHE A 372 20.02 21.58 30.66
CA PHE A 372 18.66 21.51 30.10
C PHE A 372 18.32 22.68 29.18
N VAL A 373 19.19 23.70 29.09
CA VAL A 373 18.99 24.87 28.23
C VAL A 373 19.85 24.73 26.97
N THR A 374 19.20 24.80 25.80
CA THR A 374 19.85 24.80 24.49
C THR A 374 19.53 26.09 23.76
N ILE A 375 20.55 26.84 23.35
CA ILE A 375 20.37 28.06 22.56
C ILE A 375 20.41 27.68 21.07
N PHE A 376 19.31 27.95 20.38
CA PHE A 376 19.27 27.87 18.93
C PHE A 376 19.64 29.23 18.32
N ASN A 377 20.78 29.25 17.62
CA ASN A 377 21.20 30.37 16.79
C ASN A 377 21.16 29.95 15.33
N PHE A 378 20.30 30.58 14.53
CA PHE A 378 20.14 30.23 13.11
C PHE A 378 21.33 30.65 12.23
N ASN A 379 22.20 31.54 12.72
CA ASN A 379 23.41 31.99 12.00
C ASN A 379 24.62 31.08 12.27
N SER A 380 24.55 30.16 13.24
CA SER A 380 25.67 29.27 13.55
C SER A 380 25.69 28.04 12.64
N GLU A 381 26.90 27.57 12.29
CA GLU A 381 27.09 26.32 11.53
C GLU A 381 26.69 25.06 12.33
N GLN A 382 26.43 25.20 13.63
CA GLN A 382 26.18 24.08 14.54
C GLN A 382 24.94 23.26 14.15
N TYR A 383 23.90 23.93 13.63
CA TYR A 383 22.60 23.32 13.32
C TYR A 383 22.24 23.38 11.84
N ASN A 384 23.15 23.83 10.95
CA ASN A 384 22.86 24.10 9.54
C ASN A 384 21.59 24.95 9.30
N GLY A 385 21.18 25.75 10.29
CA GLY A 385 19.94 26.52 10.25
C GLY A 385 18.65 25.71 10.51
N ASN A 386 18.72 24.44 10.92
CA ASN A 386 17.55 23.60 11.18
C ASN A 386 17.21 23.56 12.68
N LEU A 387 15.98 23.95 13.04
CA LEU A 387 15.52 23.98 14.44
C LEU A 387 15.30 22.56 15.01
N ASP A 388 14.88 21.60 14.19
CA ASP A 388 14.59 20.23 14.60
C ASP A 388 15.82 19.50 15.20
N ASP A 389 17.01 19.73 14.65
CA ASP A 389 18.28 19.20 15.17
C ASP A 389 18.62 19.77 16.56
N ALA A 390 18.27 21.04 16.82
CA ALA A 390 18.44 21.66 18.13
C ALA A 390 17.44 21.13 19.16
N ILE A 391 16.20 20.86 18.75
CA ILE A 391 15.20 20.19 19.60
C ILE A 391 15.67 18.78 19.95
N LEU A 392 16.20 18.02 18.98
CA LEU A 392 16.73 16.67 19.22
C LEU A 392 17.91 16.72 20.19
N GLU A 393 18.86 17.64 19.99
CA GLU A 393 20.02 17.79 20.86
C GLU A 393 19.60 18.16 22.29
N ALA A 394 18.63 19.06 22.46
CA ALA A 394 18.12 19.43 23.78
C ALA A 394 17.52 18.23 24.53
N VAL A 395 16.69 17.43 23.85
CA VAL A 395 16.09 16.23 24.45
C VAL A 395 17.15 15.18 24.77
N LEU A 396 18.13 14.96 23.88
CA LEU A 396 19.22 14.02 24.12
C LEU A 396 20.13 14.45 25.27
N ASN A 397 20.47 15.73 25.38
CA ASN A 397 21.28 16.24 26.48
C ASN A 397 20.54 16.10 27.82
N ALA A 398 19.25 16.45 27.86
CA ALA A 398 18.43 16.21 29.04
C ALA A 398 18.36 14.72 29.40
N ALA A 399 18.16 13.84 28.41
CA ALA A 399 18.13 12.40 28.63
C ALA A 399 19.47 11.87 29.17
N LYS A 400 20.61 12.33 28.64
CA LYS A 400 21.96 12.00 29.14
C LYS A 400 22.14 12.34 30.60
N VAL A 401 21.76 13.55 31.00
CA VAL A 401 21.89 14.01 32.38
C VAL A 401 21.02 13.19 33.33
N LEU A 402 19.77 12.95 32.96
CA LEU A 402 18.83 12.17 33.76
C LEU A 402 19.24 10.70 33.90
N THR A 403 19.78 10.11 32.83
CA THR A 403 20.23 8.71 32.85
C THR A 403 21.56 8.52 33.56
N ASN A 404 22.49 9.48 33.46
CA ASN A 404 23.74 9.50 34.22
C ASN A 404 23.49 9.58 35.73
N ARG A 405 22.54 10.42 36.17
CA ARG A 405 22.17 10.52 37.61
C ARG A 405 21.68 9.20 38.20
N ASN A 406 21.06 8.35 37.39
CA ASN A 406 20.52 7.06 37.83
C ASN A 406 21.50 5.88 37.69
N ASN A 407 22.77 6.10 37.30
CA ASN A 407 23.76 5.07 36.97
C ASN A 407 23.31 4.03 35.91
N ASN A 408 22.20 4.30 35.22
CA ASN A 408 21.59 3.45 34.21
C ASN A 408 21.72 4.08 32.83
N TYR A 409 22.87 4.68 32.54
CA TYR A 409 23.15 5.21 31.21
C TYR A 409 23.23 4.05 30.21
N SER A 410 22.12 3.84 29.51
CA SER A 410 22.08 2.93 28.38
C SER A 410 22.11 3.79 27.12
N GLN A 411 23.22 3.74 26.39
CA GLN A 411 23.39 4.35 25.07
C GLN A 411 22.23 3.97 24.11
N THR A 412 21.51 2.88 24.41
CA THR A 412 20.29 2.44 23.73
C THR A 412 19.18 3.49 23.71
N VAL A 413 19.02 4.30 24.76
CA VAL A 413 17.96 5.32 24.83
C VAL A 413 18.21 6.44 23.81
N GLU A 414 19.46 6.86 23.66
CA GLU A 414 19.84 7.87 22.66
C GLU A 414 19.57 7.36 21.24
N LEU A 415 19.94 6.11 20.98
CA LEU A 415 19.69 5.48 19.69
C LEU A 415 18.19 5.31 19.44
N LYS A 416 17.41 4.88 20.44
CA LYS A 416 15.94 4.78 20.34
C LYS A 416 15.30 6.13 20.01
N LEU A 417 15.76 7.21 20.64
CA LEU A 417 15.26 8.56 20.34
C LEU A 417 15.66 9.02 18.94
N ALA A 418 16.91 8.85 18.54
CA ALA A 418 17.35 9.22 17.19
C ALA A 418 16.64 8.41 16.09
N MET A 419 16.37 7.12 16.35
CA MET A 419 15.54 6.27 15.49
C MET A 419 14.09 6.73 15.46
N ALA A 420 13.53 7.17 16.60
CA ALA A 420 12.17 7.70 16.64
C ALA A 420 11.99 8.97 15.80
N TRP A 421 13.06 9.75 15.65
CA TRP A 421 13.07 11.00 14.91
C TRP A 421 13.53 10.84 13.46
N ASN A 422 13.84 9.61 13.04
CA ASN A 422 14.43 9.31 11.73
C ASN A 422 15.68 10.17 11.40
N LYS A 423 16.47 10.55 12.42
CA LYS A 423 17.67 11.40 12.24
C LYS A 423 18.91 10.53 12.07
N PHE A 424 18.97 9.86 10.93
CA PHE A 424 20.05 8.95 10.57
C PHE A 424 21.43 9.61 10.63
N ASP A 425 21.58 10.78 10.01
CA ASP A 425 22.86 11.50 9.94
C ASP A 425 23.37 11.90 11.34
N TYR A 426 22.45 12.33 12.21
CA TYR A 426 22.75 12.64 13.59
C TYR A 426 23.23 11.39 14.34
N ALA A 427 22.51 10.28 14.21
CA ALA A 427 22.85 9.03 14.88
C ALA A 427 24.22 8.51 14.42
N LYS A 428 24.49 8.52 13.11
CA LYS A 428 25.76 8.08 12.53
C LYS A 428 26.93 8.95 12.99
N LYS A 429 26.75 10.28 13.01
CA LYS A 429 27.82 11.23 13.36
C LYS A 429 28.11 11.27 14.87
N LYS A 430 27.08 11.30 15.72
CA LYS A 430 27.22 11.58 17.17
C LYS A 430 27.06 10.35 18.08
N ILE A 431 26.27 9.35 17.70
CA ILE A 431 25.94 8.20 18.59
C ILE A 431 26.75 6.96 18.20
N LEU A 432 26.83 6.67 16.90
CA LEU A 432 27.43 5.46 16.33
C LEU A 432 28.81 5.74 15.71
N THR A 433 29.65 6.51 16.41
CA THR A 433 31.03 6.76 15.99
C THR A 433 31.91 5.53 16.24
N ASP A 434 32.89 5.26 15.36
CA ASP A 434 33.77 4.06 15.39
C ASP A 434 34.45 3.81 16.74
N THR A 435 34.76 4.89 17.48
CA THR A 435 35.36 4.82 18.81
C THR A 435 34.40 4.29 19.88
N ILE A 436 33.10 4.56 19.74
CA ILE A 436 32.04 4.20 20.69
C ILE A 436 31.48 2.82 20.38
N ILE A 437 31.51 2.38 19.11
CA ILE A 437 30.99 1.08 18.64
C ILE A 437 31.60 -0.10 19.41
N SER A 438 32.89 -0.02 19.80
CA SER A 438 33.56 -1.04 20.62
C SER A 438 32.90 -1.29 21.99
N LYS A 439 32.12 -0.35 22.50
CA LYS A 439 31.43 -0.43 23.80
C LYS A 439 30.03 -1.05 23.70
N TRP A 440 29.47 -1.20 22.50
CA TRP A 440 28.12 -1.71 22.31
C TRP A 440 28.07 -3.24 22.38
N LYS A 441 27.12 -3.77 23.16
CA LYS A 441 26.83 -5.21 23.16
C LYS A 441 26.02 -5.57 21.91
N LYS A 442 26.31 -6.73 21.32
CA LYS A 442 25.59 -7.23 20.14
C LYS A 442 24.08 -7.42 20.39
N GLU A 443 23.68 -7.70 21.62
CA GLU A 443 22.26 -7.83 22.00
C GLU A 443 21.52 -6.49 21.95
N ASP A 444 22.19 -5.40 22.37
CA ASP A 444 21.58 -4.06 22.37
C ASP A 444 21.37 -3.57 20.94
N LEU A 445 22.32 -3.86 20.05
CA LEU A 445 22.18 -3.61 18.60
C LEU A 445 21.06 -4.47 17.98
N GLN A 446 20.88 -5.71 18.43
CA GLN A 446 19.80 -6.58 17.96
C GLN A 446 18.41 -6.05 18.38
N ARG A 447 18.27 -5.53 19.61
CA ARG A 447 17.01 -4.88 20.06
C ARG A 447 16.73 -3.61 19.25
N ALA A 448 17.75 -2.79 19.03
CA ALA A 448 17.64 -1.59 18.19
C ALA A 448 17.25 -1.94 16.74
N LEU A 449 17.73 -3.07 16.20
CA LEU A 449 17.33 -3.55 14.88
C LEU A 449 15.84 -3.88 14.81
N VAL A 450 15.27 -4.56 15.83
CA VAL A 450 13.83 -4.86 15.88
C VAL A 450 13.00 -3.56 15.93
N ASP A 451 13.46 -2.57 16.71
CA ASP A 451 12.81 -1.26 16.78
C ASP A 451 12.87 -0.49 15.46
N ALA A 452 14.04 -0.48 14.80
CA ALA A 452 14.22 0.13 13.48
C ALA A 452 13.32 -0.53 12.41
N LEU A 453 13.22 -1.87 12.45
CA LEU A 453 12.31 -2.62 11.58
C LEU A 453 10.87 -2.19 11.82
N ARG A 454 10.39 -2.19 13.07
CA ARG A 454 9.02 -1.77 13.41
C ARG A 454 8.68 -0.37 12.87
N ARG A 455 9.63 0.56 12.88
CA ARG A 455 9.45 1.94 12.37
C ARG A 455 9.51 2.04 10.85
N GLY A 456 10.21 1.11 10.18
CA GLY A 456 10.34 1.11 8.73
C GLY A 456 11.50 1.96 8.20
N HIS A 457 12.47 2.32 9.05
CA HIS A 457 13.61 3.15 8.65
C HIS A 457 14.71 2.28 8.03
N VAL A 458 14.83 2.31 6.70
CA VAL A 458 15.78 1.48 5.95
C VAL A 458 17.23 1.83 6.30
N ASP A 459 17.56 3.12 6.38
CA ASP A 459 18.94 3.59 6.60
C ASP A 459 19.50 3.11 7.94
N PHE A 460 18.67 3.14 8.99
CA PHE A 460 19.03 2.59 10.30
C PHE A 460 19.19 1.06 10.26
N VAL A 461 18.34 0.35 9.53
CA VAL A 461 18.44 -1.11 9.37
C VAL A 461 19.74 -1.48 8.66
N GLU A 462 20.11 -0.75 7.61
CA GLU A 462 21.37 -0.95 6.89
C GLU A 462 22.58 -0.73 7.82
N LEU A 463 22.63 0.43 8.49
CA LEU A 463 23.72 0.75 9.41
C LEU A 463 23.84 -0.25 10.55
N LEU A 464 22.75 -0.65 11.19
CA LEU A 464 22.79 -1.63 12.27
C LEU A 464 23.31 -3.00 11.80
N ILE A 465 22.98 -3.39 10.57
CA ILE A 465 23.49 -4.63 9.96
C ILE A 465 24.99 -4.51 9.67
N GLU A 466 25.45 -3.38 9.14
CA GLU A 466 26.89 -3.10 8.94
C GLU A 466 27.68 -3.15 10.25
N LEU A 467 27.09 -2.67 11.34
CA LEU A 467 27.68 -2.69 12.69
C LEU A 467 27.64 -4.08 13.37
N GLY A 468 27.06 -5.10 12.70
CA GLY A 468 27.11 -6.49 13.14
C GLY A 468 25.83 -7.03 13.80
N ALA A 469 24.71 -6.29 13.74
CA ALA A 469 23.40 -6.87 14.02
C ALA A 469 23.01 -7.85 12.91
N SER A 470 22.55 -9.05 13.26
CA SER A 470 22.25 -10.07 12.25
C SER A 470 20.76 -10.36 12.20
N PRO A 471 20.10 -10.19 11.03
CA PRO A 471 18.70 -10.56 10.87
C PRO A 471 18.46 -12.08 11.03
N ALA A 472 19.52 -12.91 10.90
CA ALA A 472 19.45 -14.35 11.14
C ALA A 472 19.32 -14.71 12.64
N LYS A 473 19.59 -13.75 13.55
CA LYS A 473 19.48 -13.93 15.00
C LYS A 473 18.12 -13.54 15.58
N LEU A 474 17.15 -13.15 14.75
CA LEU A 474 15.79 -12.92 15.24
C LEU A 474 15.15 -14.22 15.73
N THR A 475 14.45 -14.12 16.87
CA THR A 475 13.65 -15.23 17.40
C THR A 475 12.30 -15.32 16.70
N VAL A 476 11.61 -16.44 16.87
CA VAL A 476 10.25 -16.62 16.37
C VAL A 476 9.30 -15.62 17.05
N ASP A 477 9.51 -15.33 18.33
CA ASP A 477 8.71 -14.36 19.09
C ASP A 477 8.85 -12.94 18.54
N ASP A 478 10.07 -12.51 18.22
CA ASP A 478 10.32 -11.20 17.60
C ASP A 478 9.59 -11.07 16.26
N LEU A 479 9.59 -12.13 15.44
CA LEU A 479 8.87 -12.15 14.17
C LEU A 479 7.36 -12.18 14.37
N GLU A 480 6.83 -12.96 15.30
CA GLU A 480 5.40 -12.94 15.61
C GLU A 480 4.94 -11.54 16.04
N ARG A 481 5.73 -10.86 16.89
CA ARG A 481 5.47 -9.45 17.27
C ARG A 481 5.48 -8.52 16.06
N LEU A 482 6.45 -8.66 15.14
CA LEU A 482 6.52 -7.86 13.92
C LEU A 482 5.30 -8.12 13.00
N TYR A 483 4.88 -9.37 12.83
CA TYR A 483 3.71 -9.71 12.01
C TYR A 483 2.38 -9.25 12.64
N VAL A 484 2.24 -9.30 13.97
CA VAL A 484 1.10 -8.72 14.68
C VAL A 484 1.01 -7.21 14.43
N SER A 485 2.13 -6.50 14.52
CA SER A 485 2.16 -5.06 14.21
C SER A 485 1.76 -4.76 12.74
N ALA A 486 2.04 -5.69 11.82
CA ALA A 486 1.70 -5.55 10.41
C ALA A 486 0.22 -5.79 10.07
N SER A 487 -0.51 -6.55 10.90
CA SER A 487 -1.95 -6.76 10.74
C SER A 487 -2.77 -5.46 10.89
N ILE A 488 -2.20 -4.46 11.57
CA ILE A 488 -2.86 -3.21 11.95
C ILE A 488 -2.69 -2.12 10.87
N GLY A 489 -1.57 -2.12 10.13
CA GLY A 489 -1.17 -1.02 9.24
C GLY A 489 -1.13 -1.33 7.74
N SER A 490 -1.40 -2.57 7.32
CA SER A 490 -1.24 -2.99 5.92
C SER A 490 -2.34 -2.46 4.99
N SER A 491 -1.92 -1.87 3.86
CA SER A 491 -2.78 -1.40 2.75
C SER A 491 -3.20 -2.53 1.80
N LEU A 492 -2.47 -3.66 1.82
CA LEU A 492 -2.66 -4.76 0.89
C LEU A 492 -3.93 -5.58 1.22
N PRO A 493 -4.85 -5.78 0.27
CA PRO A 493 -6.03 -6.61 0.47
C PRO A 493 -5.68 -8.11 0.55
N TYR A 494 -5.92 -8.71 1.72
CA TYR A 494 -5.72 -10.14 2.00
C TYR A 494 -6.83 -11.04 1.41
N GLY A 495 -6.92 -11.11 0.09
CA GLY A 495 -7.82 -12.05 -0.60
C GLY A 495 -9.30 -11.97 -0.18
N LYS A 496 -10.02 -13.09 -0.25
CA LYS A 496 -11.48 -13.19 0.07
C LYS A 496 -11.79 -13.35 1.57
N LYS A 497 -10.77 -13.53 2.43
CA LYS A 497 -10.96 -13.70 3.87
C LYS A 497 -10.93 -12.32 4.54
N LYS A 498 -11.88 -12.09 5.46
CA LYS A 498 -11.96 -10.86 6.24
C LYS A 498 -10.62 -10.64 6.98
N ARG A 499 -10.15 -9.39 7.02
CA ARG A 499 -8.98 -8.84 7.76
C ARG A 499 -8.82 -9.33 9.22
N ARG A 500 -9.81 -10.05 9.76
CA ARG A 500 -10.02 -10.46 11.16
C ARG A 500 -9.39 -11.81 11.54
N GLU A 501 -9.00 -12.65 10.58
CA GLU A 501 -8.52 -14.02 10.84
C GLU A 501 -7.00 -14.17 10.81
N ILE A 502 -6.25 -13.10 10.56
CA ILE A 502 -4.81 -13.21 10.27
C ILE A 502 -4.02 -12.45 11.34
N ALA A 503 -4.00 -13.02 12.55
CA ALA A 503 -3.20 -12.52 13.68
C ALA A 503 -1.87 -13.26 13.81
N THR A 504 -1.76 -14.47 13.22
CA THR A 504 -0.60 -15.34 13.42
C THR A 504 0.16 -15.59 12.12
N ARG A 505 1.48 -15.75 12.21
CA ARG A 505 2.40 -16.10 11.11
C ARG A 505 1.87 -17.25 10.24
N LYS A 506 1.18 -18.23 10.82
CA LYS A 506 0.60 -19.40 10.14
C LYS A 506 -0.59 -19.06 9.25
N ASP A 507 -1.48 -18.18 9.73
CA ASP A 507 -2.62 -17.71 8.96
C ASP A 507 -2.15 -16.92 7.73
N PHE A 508 -1.04 -16.19 7.84
CA PHE A 508 -0.42 -15.46 6.74
C PHE A 508 0.11 -16.39 5.63
N TYR A 509 0.85 -17.45 5.98
CA TYR A 509 1.32 -18.42 4.97
C TYR A 509 0.17 -19.16 4.29
N LYS A 510 -0.88 -19.50 5.05
CA LYS A 510 -2.08 -20.16 4.52
C LYS A 510 -2.86 -19.27 3.57
N ALA A 511 -2.96 -17.96 3.84
CA ALA A 511 -3.66 -16.99 2.98
C ALA A 511 -3.07 -16.90 1.56
N TYR A 512 -1.75 -17.06 1.43
CA TYR A 512 -1.04 -17.03 0.15
C TYR A 512 -0.63 -18.40 -0.37
N SER A 513 -1.09 -19.49 0.26
CA SER A 513 -0.76 -20.87 -0.15
C SER A 513 0.75 -21.11 -0.27
N LEU A 514 1.52 -20.62 0.70
CA LEU A 514 2.96 -20.85 0.84
C LEU A 514 3.18 -22.03 1.81
N GLU A 515 4.11 -22.94 1.53
CA GLU A 515 4.41 -24.10 2.40
C GLU A 515 5.13 -23.63 3.67
N GLU A 516 4.84 -24.15 4.88
CA GLU A 516 5.64 -23.75 6.05
C GLU A 516 7.07 -24.35 5.98
N PRO A 517 8.12 -23.63 6.45
CA PRO A 517 9.40 -24.27 6.68
C PRO A 517 9.24 -25.38 7.72
N LYS A 518 9.76 -26.58 7.44
CA LYS A 518 9.77 -27.68 8.41
C LYS A 518 10.73 -27.32 9.55
N LEU A 519 10.21 -26.75 10.64
CA LEU A 519 10.96 -26.65 11.90
C LEU A 519 10.91 -27.99 12.62
N ASP A 520 12.05 -28.46 13.12
CA ASP A 520 12.13 -29.64 13.98
C ASP A 520 11.30 -29.39 15.25
N LYS A 521 10.43 -30.36 15.57
CA LYS A 521 9.37 -30.21 16.58
C LYS A 521 9.86 -30.29 18.04
N ASP A 522 11.14 -30.56 18.26
CA ASP A 522 11.64 -31.05 19.56
C ASP A 522 12.38 -30.00 20.42
N GLN A 523 12.39 -28.73 20.03
CA GLN A 523 12.96 -27.66 20.88
C GLN A 523 12.00 -26.48 21.02
N ASN A 524 11.95 -25.91 22.23
CA ASN A 524 11.10 -24.81 22.66
C ASN A 524 10.95 -23.73 21.55
N THR A 525 9.85 -23.79 20.81
CA THR A 525 9.67 -23.22 19.45
C THR A 525 9.75 -21.69 19.38
N LYS A 526 9.75 -21.00 20.53
CA LYS A 526 9.77 -19.53 20.62
C LYS A 526 11.17 -18.93 20.51
N ASN A 527 12.20 -19.62 21.00
CA ASN A 527 13.58 -19.12 21.05
C ASN A 527 14.48 -19.72 19.95
N THR A 528 13.91 -20.47 19.01
CA THR A 528 14.66 -21.08 17.91
C THR A 528 15.14 -20.00 16.95
N LEU A 529 16.46 -19.91 16.73
CA LEU A 529 17.06 -18.99 15.76
C LEU A 529 16.66 -19.43 14.35
N LEU A 530 16.07 -18.52 13.58
CA LEU A 530 15.52 -18.85 12.26
C LEU A 530 16.58 -19.11 11.17
N GLY A 531 17.84 -18.76 11.43
CA GLY A 531 18.93 -18.93 10.46
C GLY A 531 18.61 -18.26 9.12
N GLU A 532 18.76 -18.99 8.03
CA GLU A 532 18.54 -18.53 6.65
C GLU A 532 17.08 -18.10 6.36
N TYR A 533 16.11 -18.57 7.16
CA TYR A 533 14.70 -18.27 6.97
C TYR A 533 14.28 -16.91 7.52
N GLY A 534 15.09 -16.28 8.39
CA GLY A 534 14.76 -14.99 9.01
C GLY A 534 14.69 -13.84 7.98
N LEU A 535 15.69 -13.76 7.09
CA LEU A 535 15.74 -12.75 6.02
C LEU A 535 14.58 -12.89 5.04
N ARG A 536 14.21 -14.13 4.70
CA ARG A 536 13.06 -14.41 3.85
C ARG A 536 11.76 -13.92 4.49
N ASP A 537 11.57 -14.21 5.77
CA ASP A 537 10.34 -13.89 6.45
C ASP A 537 10.23 -12.37 6.74
N LEU A 538 11.35 -11.68 6.93
CA LEU A 538 11.42 -10.21 6.96
C LEU A 538 11.12 -9.58 5.59
N PHE A 539 11.62 -10.17 4.49
CA PHE A 539 11.30 -9.73 3.14
C PHE A 539 9.79 -9.83 2.86
N ILE A 540 9.18 -10.97 3.18
CA ILE A 540 7.73 -11.19 3.03
C ILE A 540 6.94 -10.22 3.91
N TRP A 541 7.38 -10.00 5.15
CA TRP A 541 6.79 -9.03 6.07
C TRP A 541 6.83 -7.60 5.53
N ALA A 542 7.96 -7.17 4.96
CA ALA A 542 8.11 -5.84 4.37
C ALA A 542 7.18 -5.63 3.16
N ILE A 543 7.01 -6.66 2.32
CA ILE A 543 6.04 -6.62 1.21
C ILE A 543 4.64 -6.43 1.75
N PHE A 544 4.24 -7.17 2.78
CA PHE A 544 2.88 -7.08 3.35
C PHE A 544 2.56 -5.74 4.00
N LEU A 545 3.57 -5.05 4.54
CA LEU A 545 3.43 -3.69 5.03
C LEU A 545 3.41 -2.63 3.92
N ASP A 546 3.51 -3.02 2.65
CA ASP A 546 3.66 -2.11 1.51
C ASP A 546 4.88 -1.16 1.68
N ARG A 547 5.93 -1.66 2.34
CA ARG A 547 7.21 -0.96 2.55
C ARG A 547 8.17 -1.34 1.44
N VAL A 548 8.05 -0.66 0.31
CA VAL A 548 8.82 -0.96 -0.92
C VAL A 548 10.33 -0.85 -0.68
N ASP A 549 10.78 0.17 0.04
CA ASP A 549 12.22 0.41 0.27
C ASP A 549 12.86 -0.68 1.16
N LEU A 550 12.17 -1.11 2.22
CA LEU A 550 12.61 -2.27 3.01
C LEU A 550 12.57 -3.56 2.19
N ALA A 551 11.52 -3.77 1.39
CA ALA A 551 11.38 -4.97 0.58
C ALA A 551 12.49 -5.06 -0.48
N THR A 552 12.86 -3.95 -1.12
CA THR A 552 13.97 -3.90 -2.09
C THR A 552 15.32 -4.15 -1.41
N TYR A 553 15.56 -3.54 -0.24
CA TYR A 553 16.76 -3.82 0.56
C TYR A 553 16.88 -5.30 0.89
N PHE A 554 15.84 -5.92 1.47
CA PHE A 554 15.89 -7.34 1.80
C PHE A 554 15.97 -8.24 0.57
N CYS A 555 15.36 -7.85 -0.55
CA CYS A 555 15.48 -8.56 -1.82
C CYS A 555 16.96 -8.75 -2.22
N SER A 556 17.76 -7.69 -2.07
CA SER A 556 19.20 -7.71 -2.38
C SER A 556 20.03 -8.59 -1.43
N LYS A 557 19.61 -8.71 -0.17
CA LYS A 557 20.32 -9.50 0.86
C LYS A 557 19.84 -10.96 0.94
N THR A 558 18.77 -11.33 0.24
CA THR A 558 18.28 -12.71 0.26
C THR A 558 19.24 -13.68 -0.45
N TRP A 559 19.32 -14.92 0.07
CA TRP A 559 20.15 -15.99 -0.50
C TRP A 559 19.78 -16.39 -1.94
N ASN A 560 18.55 -16.12 -2.36
CA ASN A 560 18.06 -16.40 -3.72
C ASN A 560 17.49 -15.14 -4.36
N PRO A 561 18.36 -14.25 -4.88
CA PRO A 561 17.98 -12.92 -5.35
C PRO A 561 17.12 -12.95 -6.61
N LEU A 562 17.07 -14.09 -7.34
CA LEU A 562 16.22 -14.26 -8.52
C LEU A 562 14.74 -14.50 -8.17
N VAL A 563 14.46 -15.32 -7.14
CA VAL A 563 13.09 -15.77 -6.84
C VAL A 563 12.37 -14.77 -5.95
N ALA A 564 13.08 -14.12 -5.03
CA ALA A 564 12.54 -13.08 -4.17
C ALA A 564 11.75 -12.00 -4.95
N PRO A 565 12.30 -11.33 -5.98
CA PRO A 565 11.56 -10.30 -6.72
C PRO A 565 10.38 -10.85 -7.51
N LEU A 566 10.47 -12.08 -8.03
CA LEU A 566 9.35 -12.74 -8.72
C LEU A 566 8.18 -13.03 -7.75
N ILE A 567 8.48 -13.36 -6.50
CA ILE A 567 7.47 -13.52 -5.45
C ILE A 567 6.85 -12.17 -5.07
N ALA A 568 7.66 -11.12 -4.95
CA ALA A 568 7.14 -9.77 -4.70
C ALA A 568 6.19 -9.33 -5.82
N ALA A 569 6.61 -9.44 -7.08
CA ALA A 569 5.79 -9.12 -8.24
C ALA A 569 4.48 -9.93 -8.25
N TRP A 570 4.55 -11.21 -7.90
CA TRP A 570 3.37 -12.07 -7.78
C TRP A 570 2.38 -11.59 -6.71
N ILE A 571 2.87 -11.24 -5.51
CA ILE A 571 2.02 -10.76 -4.39
C ILE A 571 1.36 -9.43 -4.77
N TYR A 572 2.13 -8.46 -5.29
CA TYR A 572 1.60 -7.16 -5.71
C TYR A 572 0.60 -7.27 -6.86
N GLN A 573 0.86 -8.13 -7.85
CA GLN A 573 -0.09 -8.35 -8.94
C GLN A 573 -1.39 -9.01 -8.46
N ARG A 574 -1.30 -9.89 -7.46
CA ARG A 574 -2.49 -10.48 -6.84
C ARG A 574 -3.27 -9.43 -6.04
N ALA A 575 -2.59 -8.58 -5.29
CA ALA A 575 -3.22 -7.48 -4.57
C ALA A 575 -3.89 -6.46 -5.51
N ARG A 576 -3.25 -6.15 -6.64
CA ARG A 576 -3.83 -5.33 -7.71
C ARG A 576 -5.16 -5.87 -8.23
N SER A 577 -5.27 -7.20 -8.34
CA SER A 577 -6.49 -7.85 -8.83
C SER A 577 -7.64 -7.82 -7.81
N SER A 578 -7.36 -7.67 -6.51
CA SER A 578 -8.36 -7.63 -5.45
C SER A 578 -8.73 -6.21 -4.98
N THR A 579 -7.90 -5.20 -5.24
CA THR A 579 -8.23 -3.79 -4.93
C THR A 579 -9.28 -3.20 -5.88
N LEU A 580 -10.28 -2.51 -5.33
CA LEU A 580 -11.22 -1.67 -6.11
C LEU A 580 -10.70 -0.25 -6.36
N ASN A 581 -9.86 0.30 -5.48
CA ASN A 581 -9.34 1.67 -5.63
C ASN A 581 -8.36 1.76 -6.82
N SER A 582 -8.61 2.68 -7.76
CA SER A 582 -7.81 2.87 -8.97
C SER A 582 -6.39 3.37 -8.68
N GLU A 583 -6.21 4.25 -7.69
CA GLU A 583 -4.89 4.80 -7.35
C GLU A 583 -3.95 3.73 -6.78
N LEU A 584 -4.44 2.95 -5.83
CA LEU A 584 -3.70 1.81 -5.25
C LEU A 584 -3.41 0.73 -6.31
N LYS A 585 -4.35 0.52 -7.24
CA LYS A 585 -4.18 -0.42 -8.35
C LYS A 585 -3.03 -0.02 -9.26
N GLU A 586 -2.83 1.28 -9.48
CA GLU A 586 -1.69 1.78 -10.26
C GLU A 586 -0.39 1.74 -9.45
N LYS A 587 -0.43 2.12 -8.17
CA LYS A 587 0.74 1.97 -7.27
C LYS A 587 1.27 0.54 -7.27
N TYR A 588 0.41 -0.46 -7.08
CA TYR A 588 0.81 -1.87 -7.09
C TYR A 588 1.27 -2.37 -8.45
N HIS A 589 0.75 -1.79 -9.53
CA HIS A 589 1.25 -2.09 -10.87
C HIS A 589 2.69 -1.63 -11.05
N VAL A 590 2.97 -0.37 -10.72
CA VAL A 590 4.31 0.21 -10.80
C VAL A 590 5.28 -0.57 -9.91
N THR A 591 4.91 -0.89 -8.67
CA THR A 591 5.76 -1.68 -7.77
C THR A 591 5.99 -3.12 -8.28
N ALA A 592 4.98 -3.79 -8.85
CA ALA A 592 5.19 -5.11 -9.45
C ALA A 592 6.16 -5.05 -10.64
N GLU A 593 6.07 -3.99 -11.44
CA GLU A 593 6.93 -3.77 -12.61
C GLU A 593 8.38 -3.42 -12.23
N THR A 594 8.62 -2.72 -11.11
CA THR A 594 9.98 -2.48 -10.61
C THR A 594 10.65 -3.79 -10.16
N PHE A 595 9.94 -4.66 -9.44
CA PHE A 595 10.45 -5.98 -9.08
C PHE A 595 10.65 -6.90 -10.30
N ASP A 596 9.78 -6.82 -11.32
CA ASP A 596 10.00 -7.52 -12.62
C ASP A 596 11.29 -7.05 -13.29
N GLY A 597 11.56 -5.74 -13.28
CA GLY A 597 12.82 -5.15 -13.75
C GLY A 597 14.05 -5.64 -12.97
N TYR A 598 13.95 -5.72 -11.64
CA TYR A 598 15.03 -6.22 -10.79
C TYR A 598 15.35 -7.71 -11.08
N ALA A 599 14.33 -8.56 -11.20
CA ALA A 599 14.50 -9.97 -11.57
C ALA A 599 15.19 -10.12 -12.94
N ARG A 600 14.81 -9.28 -13.92
CA ARG A 600 15.43 -9.24 -15.24
C ARG A 600 16.91 -8.84 -15.16
N SER A 601 17.24 -7.78 -14.43
CA SER A 601 18.63 -7.30 -14.32
C SER A 601 19.56 -8.38 -13.75
N ILE A 602 19.08 -9.15 -12.77
CA ILE A 602 19.86 -10.23 -12.15
C ILE A 602 20.13 -11.35 -13.15
N ILE A 603 19.10 -11.82 -13.86
CA ILE A 603 19.28 -12.94 -14.78
C ILE A 603 20.12 -12.55 -16.01
N ASP A 604 19.98 -11.31 -16.50
CA ASP A 604 20.78 -10.79 -17.61
C ASP A 604 22.26 -10.71 -17.20
N HIS A 605 22.57 -10.18 -16.01
CA HIS A 605 23.94 -10.17 -15.47
C HIS A 605 24.51 -11.59 -15.25
N CYS A 606 23.70 -12.54 -14.78
CA CYS A 606 24.12 -13.94 -14.67
C CYS A 606 24.39 -14.57 -16.05
N PHE A 607 23.60 -14.21 -17.07
CA PHE A 607 23.72 -14.75 -18.41
C PHE A 607 24.95 -14.25 -19.15
N ASP A 608 25.29 -12.96 -18.97
CA ASP A 608 26.48 -12.36 -19.55
C ASP A 608 27.76 -12.98 -18.97
N ASN A 609 27.77 -13.27 -17.67
CA ASN A 609 28.90 -13.93 -17.01
C ASN A 609 29.00 -15.43 -17.35
N ASN A 610 27.91 -16.19 -17.20
CA ASN A 610 27.91 -17.63 -17.48
C ASN A 610 26.54 -18.12 -17.98
N LYS A 611 26.44 -18.22 -19.31
CA LYS A 611 25.24 -18.70 -20.03
C LYS A 611 24.74 -20.06 -19.55
N ILE A 612 25.63 -21.02 -19.25
CA ILE A 612 25.24 -22.38 -18.85
C ILE A 612 24.70 -22.40 -17.42
N PHE A 613 25.36 -21.67 -16.51
CA PHE A 613 24.94 -21.57 -15.12
C PHE A 613 23.61 -20.83 -14.99
N ALA A 614 23.43 -19.71 -15.71
CA ALA A 614 22.17 -18.97 -15.74
C ALA A 614 20.99 -19.84 -16.20
N ILE A 615 21.20 -20.65 -17.25
CA ILE A 615 20.20 -21.62 -17.71
C ILE A 615 19.91 -22.70 -16.67
N LYS A 616 20.93 -23.15 -15.92
CA LYS A 616 20.76 -24.15 -14.85
C LYS A 616 19.92 -23.61 -13.70
N LEU A 617 20.04 -22.32 -13.38
CA LEU A 617 19.26 -21.65 -12.33
C LEU A 617 17.74 -21.69 -12.60
N LEU A 618 17.34 -21.76 -13.87
CA LEU A 618 15.93 -21.83 -14.29
C LEU A 618 15.32 -23.25 -14.26
N LYS A 619 16.13 -24.31 -14.11
CA LYS A 619 15.70 -25.71 -14.29
C LYS A 619 15.02 -26.35 -13.09
N GLY A 620 15.22 -25.82 -11.88
CA GLY A 620 14.82 -26.48 -10.64
C GLY A 620 13.99 -25.60 -9.71
N PRO A 621 13.09 -26.20 -8.91
CA PRO A 621 12.48 -25.51 -7.78
C PRO A 621 13.56 -25.16 -6.76
N ILE A 622 13.47 -23.95 -6.20
CA ILE A 622 14.42 -23.47 -5.20
C ILE A 622 13.83 -23.73 -3.81
N ALA A 623 14.51 -24.56 -3.01
CA ALA A 623 14.03 -25.06 -1.73
C ALA A 623 13.78 -23.96 -0.69
N THR A 624 14.55 -22.86 -0.72
CA THR A 624 14.44 -21.78 0.28
C THR A 624 13.12 -21.01 0.20
N PHE A 625 12.45 -21.03 -0.96
CA PHE A 625 11.20 -20.33 -1.24
C PHE A 625 10.10 -21.32 -1.65
N TYR A 626 9.81 -22.31 -0.79
CA TYR A 626 8.62 -23.20 -0.95
C TYR A 626 8.62 -24.03 -2.23
N ASN A 627 9.80 -24.44 -2.68
CA ASN A 627 9.97 -25.13 -3.97
C ASN A 627 9.36 -24.33 -5.14
N ALA A 628 9.38 -22.99 -5.06
CA ALA A 628 8.86 -22.15 -6.11
C ALA A 628 9.73 -22.28 -7.36
N HIS A 629 9.09 -22.68 -8.46
CA HIS A 629 9.73 -22.68 -9.77
C HIS A 629 9.71 -21.25 -10.33
N PRO A 630 10.87 -20.64 -10.69
CA PRO A 630 10.94 -19.24 -11.12
C PRO A 630 9.99 -18.93 -12.27
N LEU A 631 9.98 -19.77 -13.31
CA LEU A 631 9.10 -19.61 -14.47
C LEU A 631 7.61 -19.77 -14.16
N LYS A 632 7.25 -20.65 -13.22
CA LYS A 632 5.85 -20.82 -12.80
C LYS A 632 5.35 -19.54 -12.12
N ARG A 633 6.15 -18.96 -11.22
CA ARG A 633 5.83 -17.71 -10.52
C ARG A 633 5.82 -16.52 -11.46
N ALA A 634 6.79 -16.40 -12.35
CA ALA A 634 6.82 -15.35 -13.37
C ALA A 634 5.56 -15.36 -14.26
N ARG A 635 5.08 -16.54 -14.66
CA ARG A 635 3.84 -16.69 -15.43
C ARG A 635 2.61 -16.29 -14.61
N GLU A 636 2.50 -16.76 -13.37
CA GLU A 636 1.38 -16.42 -12.48
C GLU A 636 1.33 -14.91 -12.17
N ALA A 637 2.48 -14.24 -12.11
CA ALA A 637 2.63 -12.81 -11.87
C ALA A 637 2.49 -11.94 -13.13
N ASN A 638 2.42 -12.54 -14.32
CA ASN A 638 2.50 -11.84 -15.60
C ASN A 638 3.76 -10.94 -15.75
N CYS A 639 4.92 -11.42 -15.28
CA CYS A 639 6.22 -10.74 -15.40
C CYS A 639 6.71 -10.74 -16.87
N ARG A 640 6.26 -9.77 -17.66
CA ARG A 640 6.57 -9.72 -19.10
C ARG A 640 8.04 -9.39 -19.36
N LYS A 641 8.66 -8.50 -18.56
CA LYS A 641 10.04 -8.07 -18.77
C LYS A 641 11.01 -9.20 -18.49
N PHE A 642 10.79 -9.96 -17.42
CA PHE A 642 11.58 -11.13 -17.08
C PHE A 642 11.48 -12.24 -18.12
N ILE A 643 10.26 -12.58 -18.59
CA ILE A 643 10.08 -13.63 -19.61
C ILE A 643 10.74 -13.23 -20.93
N ALA A 644 10.74 -11.95 -21.28
CA ALA A 644 11.42 -11.42 -22.47
C ALA A 644 12.96 -11.39 -22.35
N SER A 645 13.55 -11.75 -21.20
CA SER A 645 15.01 -11.83 -21.04
C SER A 645 15.61 -12.82 -22.05
N PRO A 646 16.76 -12.49 -22.67
CA PRO A 646 17.48 -13.40 -23.57
C PRO A 646 17.79 -14.77 -22.94
N CYS A 647 18.04 -14.81 -21.63
CA CYS A 647 18.33 -16.07 -20.92
C CYS A 647 17.10 -16.99 -20.88
N VAL A 648 15.93 -16.43 -20.55
CA VAL A 648 14.67 -17.17 -20.47
C VAL A 648 14.24 -17.62 -21.87
N GLN A 649 14.33 -16.73 -22.87
CA GLN A 649 14.02 -17.08 -24.27
C GLN A 649 14.94 -18.20 -24.79
N ARG A 650 16.24 -18.14 -24.49
CA ARG A 650 17.17 -19.22 -24.85
C ARG A 650 16.85 -20.53 -24.14
N TYR A 651 16.44 -20.48 -22.87
CA TYR A 651 16.00 -21.66 -22.14
C TYR A 651 14.74 -22.28 -22.76
N LEU A 652 13.74 -21.46 -23.10
CA LEU A 652 12.52 -21.91 -23.77
C LEU A 652 12.82 -22.50 -25.15
N ASN A 653 13.73 -21.91 -25.93
CA ASN A 653 14.18 -22.45 -27.21
C ASN A 653 14.88 -23.80 -27.03
N ASN A 654 15.74 -23.95 -26.02
CA ASN A 654 16.37 -25.23 -25.72
C ASN A 654 15.34 -26.31 -25.33
N LEU A 655 14.24 -25.93 -24.66
CA LEU A 655 13.14 -26.85 -24.37
C LEU A 655 12.33 -27.19 -25.64
N TRP A 656 12.06 -26.20 -26.50
CA TRP A 656 11.27 -26.36 -27.72
C TRP A 656 11.96 -27.24 -28.77
N PHE A 657 13.25 -27.01 -29.02
CA PHE A 657 14.05 -27.77 -29.98
C PHE A 657 14.68 -29.04 -29.38
N GLY A 658 14.72 -29.16 -28.05
CA GLY A 658 15.30 -30.32 -27.36
C GLY A 658 16.78 -30.51 -27.71
N HIS A 659 17.10 -31.63 -28.37
CA HIS A 659 18.46 -31.98 -28.80
C HIS A 659 18.82 -31.49 -30.22
N ILE A 660 17.90 -30.78 -30.89
CA ILE A 660 18.08 -30.25 -32.24
C ILE A 660 18.85 -28.92 -32.17
N ASN A 661 19.80 -28.73 -33.09
CA ASN A 661 20.54 -27.48 -33.18
C ASN A 661 19.71 -26.40 -33.88
N TYR A 662 19.19 -25.43 -33.12
CA TYR A 662 18.36 -24.37 -33.66
C TYR A 662 19.14 -23.20 -34.29
N HIS A 663 20.49 -23.20 -34.21
CA HIS A 663 21.32 -22.16 -34.80
C HIS A 663 21.53 -22.33 -36.32
N LEU A 664 21.01 -23.39 -36.94
CA LEU A 664 21.12 -23.59 -38.39
C LEU A 664 20.17 -22.70 -39.19
N THR A 665 20.64 -22.20 -40.32
CA THR A 665 19.81 -21.50 -41.32
C THR A 665 18.74 -22.43 -41.89
N TRP A 666 17.52 -21.93 -42.06
CA TRP A 666 16.37 -22.69 -42.58
C TRP A 666 16.00 -23.92 -41.72
N ILE A 667 16.18 -23.84 -40.41
CA ILE A 667 15.90 -24.97 -39.50
C ILE A 667 14.45 -25.45 -39.60
N ASP A 668 13.47 -24.55 -39.68
CA ASP A 668 12.05 -24.93 -39.81
C ASP A 668 11.78 -25.75 -41.06
N PHE A 669 12.34 -25.33 -42.20
CA PHE A 669 12.24 -26.07 -43.45
C PHE A 669 12.93 -27.43 -43.38
N ARG A 670 14.12 -27.51 -42.76
CA ARG A 670 14.85 -28.77 -42.58
C ARG A 670 14.12 -29.73 -41.65
N VAL A 671 13.58 -29.25 -40.53
CA VAL A 671 12.80 -30.06 -39.60
C VAL A 671 11.52 -30.54 -40.25
N PHE A 672 10.81 -29.69 -41.00
CA PHE A 672 9.62 -30.07 -41.77
C PHE A 672 9.93 -31.15 -42.82
N LEU A 673 11.00 -30.96 -43.61
CA LEU A 673 11.44 -31.93 -44.61
C LEU A 673 11.83 -33.27 -43.98
N CYS A 674 12.54 -33.25 -42.86
CA CYS A 674 12.91 -34.46 -42.10
C CYS A 674 11.70 -35.13 -41.42
N THR A 675 10.65 -34.38 -41.10
CA THR A 675 9.38 -34.90 -40.57
C THR A 675 8.60 -35.66 -41.63
N LEU A 676 8.65 -35.18 -42.89
CA LEU A 676 7.97 -35.80 -44.03
C LEU A 676 8.79 -36.98 -44.62
N PHE A 677 10.12 -36.88 -44.57
CA PHE A 677 11.04 -37.90 -45.11
C PHE A 677 12.05 -38.38 -44.04
N ILE A 678 11.68 -39.44 -43.33
CA ILE A 678 12.50 -40.13 -42.30
C ILE A 678 13.92 -40.50 -42.80
N PRO A 679 14.14 -40.96 -44.05
CA PRO A 679 15.47 -41.35 -44.54
C PRO A 679 16.49 -40.20 -44.63
N LEU A 680 16.06 -38.92 -44.56
CA LEU A 680 16.95 -37.76 -44.64
C LEU A 680 17.61 -37.38 -43.28
N LEU A 681 17.11 -37.94 -42.17
CA LEU A 681 17.64 -37.69 -40.82
C LEU A 681 19.13 -38.02 -40.60
N PRO A 682 19.68 -39.16 -41.09
CA PRO A 682 21.10 -39.49 -40.89
C PRO A 682 22.06 -38.63 -41.72
N PHE A 683 21.59 -38.03 -42.82
CA PHE A 683 22.41 -37.21 -43.73
C PHE A 683 22.41 -35.71 -43.36
N GLY A 684 21.44 -35.25 -42.57
CA GLY A 684 21.31 -33.85 -42.17
C GLY A 684 22.19 -33.46 -40.97
N SER A 685 22.91 -32.34 -41.07
CA SER A 685 23.65 -31.68 -39.98
C SER A 685 22.74 -31.02 -38.93
N VAL A 686 21.65 -31.69 -38.52
CA VAL A 686 20.54 -31.11 -37.75
C VAL A 686 20.72 -31.24 -36.22
N PHE A 687 21.60 -32.14 -35.76
CA PHE A 687 21.78 -32.44 -34.34
C PHE A 687 22.94 -31.65 -33.70
N LEU A 688 22.77 -31.25 -32.44
CA LEU A 688 23.85 -30.72 -31.60
C LEU A 688 24.92 -31.81 -31.34
N PRO A 689 26.22 -31.46 -31.23
CA PRO A 689 27.21 -32.36 -30.64
C PRO A 689 26.78 -32.69 -29.21
N TYR A 690 26.57 -33.98 -28.93
CA TYR A 690 26.19 -34.44 -27.59
C TYR A 690 27.40 -34.35 -26.66
N VAL A 691 27.25 -33.62 -25.55
CA VAL A 691 28.29 -33.46 -24.51
C VAL A 691 27.89 -34.26 -23.28
N ARG A 692 28.59 -35.37 -23.01
CA ARG A 692 28.43 -36.15 -21.77
C ARG A 692 29.28 -35.52 -20.67
N ARG A 693 28.67 -35.26 -19.51
CA ARG A 693 29.42 -34.95 -18.28
C ARG A 693 30.16 -36.24 -17.85
N SER A 694 31.48 -36.18 -17.70
CA SER A 694 32.22 -37.27 -17.07
C SER A 694 31.69 -37.44 -15.65
N ASN A 695 31.04 -38.58 -15.39
CA ASN A 695 30.81 -39.02 -14.03
C ASN A 695 32.18 -39.44 -13.49
N THR A 696 32.83 -38.58 -12.70
CA THR A 696 33.73 -39.10 -11.68
C THR A 696 32.85 -39.93 -10.74
N SER A 697 33.16 -41.22 -10.69
CA SER A 697 32.61 -42.23 -9.80
C SER A 697 32.33 -41.66 -8.41
N SER A 698 31.10 -41.90 -7.96
CA SER A 698 30.73 -42.16 -6.57
C SER A 698 31.92 -42.29 -5.60
N THR A 699 32.14 -41.25 -4.81
CA THR A 699 32.52 -41.45 -3.41
C THR A 699 31.43 -40.78 -2.60
N THR A 700 30.64 -41.62 -1.96
CA THR A 700 29.59 -41.29 -1.01
C THR A 700 30.20 -40.43 0.09
N VAL A 701 29.92 -39.13 0.11
CA VAL A 701 30.10 -38.31 1.31
C VAL A 701 28.71 -38.07 1.85
N GLN A 702 28.39 -38.78 2.95
CA GLN A 702 27.23 -38.49 3.78
C GLN A 702 27.31 -37.04 4.27
N PRO A 703 26.16 -36.34 4.44
CA PRO A 703 26.17 -35.03 5.05
C PRO A 703 26.30 -35.20 6.56
N SER A 704 27.52 -35.15 7.10
CA SER A 704 27.74 -34.93 8.53
C SER A 704 27.69 -33.42 8.81
N LEU A 705 26.82 -33.04 9.73
CA LEU A 705 26.76 -31.71 10.33
C LEU A 705 28.13 -31.28 10.91
N SER A 706 28.64 -30.14 10.45
CA SER A 706 29.45 -29.16 11.22
C SER A 706 29.69 -27.96 10.28
N THR A 707 29.04 -26.81 10.51
CA THR A 707 29.54 -25.67 11.27
C THR A 707 31.03 -25.40 11.10
N ASN A 708 31.40 -24.69 10.02
CA ASN A 708 32.24 -23.48 10.00
C ASN A 708 32.66 -23.20 8.55
N PHE A 709 32.15 -22.12 7.97
CA PHE A 709 32.64 -21.60 6.69
C PHE A 709 33.40 -20.31 6.98
N ASP A 710 34.71 -20.44 7.12
CA ASP A 710 35.63 -19.30 7.09
C ASP A 710 35.69 -18.74 5.66
N ALA A 711 35.54 -17.42 5.55
CA ALA A 711 35.39 -16.68 4.29
C ALA A 711 36.71 -16.43 3.53
N ASN A 712 37.81 -17.15 3.84
CA ASN A 712 39.15 -16.83 3.34
C ASN A 712 39.76 -17.83 2.35
N THR A 713 38.97 -18.68 1.70
CA THR A 713 39.48 -19.63 0.69
C THR A 713 38.77 -19.49 -0.65
N VAL A 714 38.73 -18.26 -1.19
CA VAL A 714 38.51 -18.05 -2.63
C VAL A 714 39.87 -18.18 -3.32
N SER A 715 40.34 -19.42 -3.46
CA SER A 715 41.46 -19.77 -4.33
C SER A 715 40.93 -20.63 -5.48
N THR A 716 40.71 -19.98 -6.62
CA THR A 716 41.24 -20.41 -7.92
C THR A 716 41.28 -21.92 -8.21
N GLU A 717 40.13 -22.56 -8.45
CA GLU A 717 40.11 -23.76 -9.30
C GLU A 717 38.92 -23.71 -10.27
N LEU A 718 39.16 -23.14 -11.46
CA LEU A 718 38.37 -23.46 -12.65
C LEU A 718 38.59 -24.94 -13.00
N PRO A 719 37.54 -25.78 -13.14
CA PRO A 719 37.69 -27.02 -13.88
C PRO A 719 37.64 -26.69 -15.38
N ASN A 720 38.77 -26.21 -15.91
CA ASN A 720 39.08 -26.23 -17.33
C ASN A 720 39.44 -27.67 -17.73
N GLN A 721 38.45 -28.52 -17.97
CA GLN A 721 38.66 -29.75 -18.75
C GLN A 721 37.98 -29.60 -20.12
N PRO A 722 38.69 -29.94 -21.22
CA PRO A 722 38.14 -29.81 -22.57
C PRO A 722 37.01 -30.82 -22.78
N PHE A 723 35.83 -30.32 -23.17
CA PHE A 723 34.68 -31.11 -23.55
C PHE A 723 34.96 -31.91 -24.83
N GLN A 724 35.01 -33.24 -24.75
CA GLN A 724 35.11 -34.10 -25.95
C GLN A 724 33.71 -34.49 -26.47
N PRO A 725 33.33 -34.12 -27.72
CA PRO A 725 32.10 -34.59 -28.34
C PRO A 725 32.26 -36.02 -28.86
N ARG A 726 31.32 -36.91 -28.54
CA ARG A 726 31.25 -38.27 -29.14
C ARG A 726 29.99 -38.41 -30.00
N SER A 727 30.11 -39.07 -31.15
CA SER A 727 29.02 -39.28 -32.10
C SER A 727 27.97 -40.25 -31.56
N VAL A 728 26.72 -39.79 -31.48
CA VAL A 728 25.55 -40.58 -31.10
C VAL A 728 25.20 -41.57 -32.23
N GLN A 729 24.77 -42.79 -31.89
CA GLN A 729 24.36 -43.80 -32.87
C GLN A 729 23.07 -43.37 -33.60
N TRP A 730 22.91 -43.73 -34.88
CA TRP A 730 21.86 -43.18 -35.76
C TRP A 730 20.42 -43.46 -35.28
N TYR A 731 20.17 -44.61 -34.64
CA TYR A 731 18.84 -44.95 -34.11
C TYR A 731 18.48 -44.13 -32.86
N GLN A 732 19.47 -43.75 -32.04
CA GLN A 732 19.24 -42.85 -30.90
C GLN A 732 18.95 -41.43 -31.37
N LYS A 733 19.55 -41.00 -32.49
CA LYS A 733 19.22 -39.72 -33.13
C LYS A 733 17.75 -39.66 -33.57
N ILE A 734 17.23 -40.76 -34.12
CA ILE A 734 15.81 -40.90 -34.45
C ILE A 734 14.96 -40.73 -33.18
N GLY A 735 15.28 -41.46 -32.10
CA GLY A 735 14.57 -41.32 -30.83
C GLY A 735 14.57 -39.89 -30.27
N TYR A 736 15.71 -39.20 -30.28
CA TYR A 736 15.81 -37.81 -29.83
C TYR A 736 15.09 -36.81 -30.75
N PHE A 737 15.02 -37.08 -32.05
CA PHE A 737 14.29 -36.24 -33.00
C PHE A 737 12.78 -36.28 -32.74
N TYR A 738 12.21 -37.49 -32.64
CA TYR A 738 10.78 -37.66 -32.35
C TYR A 738 10.37 -37.30 -30.91
N ALA A 739 11.34 -37.26 -29.99
CA ALA A 739 11.14 -36.74 -28.65
C ALA A 739 11.03 -35.21 -28.60
N ALA A 740 11.50 -34.48 -29.63
CA ALA A 740 11.51 -33.02 -29.63
C ALA A 740 10.08 -32.44 -29.79
N PRO A 741 9.69 -31.44 -28.98
CA PRO A 741 8.37 -30.81 -29.07
C PRO A 741 8.04 -30.21 -30.45
N ILE A 742 9.02 -29.56 -31.10
CA ILE A 742 8.83 -28.97 -32.43
C ILE A 742 8.42 -30.00 -33.49
N VAL A 743 8.98 -31.21 -33.43
CA VAL A 743 8.67 -32.29 -34.38
C VAL A 743 7.24 -32.79 -34.15
N ARG A 744 6.84 -32.96 -32.87
CA ARG A 744 5.46 -33.31 -32.51
C ARG A 744 4.46 -32.24 -32.97
N PHE A 745 4.82 -30.97 -32.86
CA PHE A 745 4.00 -29.87 -33.38
C PHE A 745 3.78 -29.97 -34.90
N TYR A 746 4.84 -30.19 -35.69
CA TYR A 746 4.70 -30.35 -37.15
C TYR A 746 3.88 -31.58 -37.54
N TYR A 747 4.01 -32.71 -36.82
CA TYR A 747 3.14 -33.87 -37.03
C TYR A 747 1.67 -33.52 -36.80
N ASN A 748 1.35 -32.80 -35.71
CA ASN A 748 0.00 -32.37 -35.42
C ASN A 748 -0.55 -31.42 -36.50
N VAL A 749 0.27 -30.51 -37.02
CA VAL A 749 -0.12 -29.60 -38.12
C VAL A 749 -0.44 -30.37 -39.39
N ILE A 750 0.43 -31.30 -39.81
CA ILE A 750 0.22 -32.11 -41.03
C ILE A 750 -1.03 -32.97 -40.88
N PHE A 751 -1.19 -33.65 -39.74
CA PHE A 751 -2.37 -34.45 -39.45
C PHE A 751 -3.65 -33.61 -39.50
N PHE A 752 -3.64 -32.41 -38.92
CA PHE A 752 -4.81 -31.52 -38.89
C PHE A 752 -5.23 -31.02 -40.28
N ILE A 753 -4.27 -30.68 -41.15
CA ILE A 753 -4.55 -30.27 -42.54
C ILE A 753 -5.14 -31.44 -43.34
N LEU A 754 -4.57 -32.64 -43.21
CA LEU A 754 -5.10 -33.84 -43.87
C LEU A 754 -6.51 -34.18 -43.36
N PHE A 755 -6.74 -34.03 -42.06
CA PHE A 755 -8.06 -34.20 -41.44
C PHE A 755 -9.10 -33.23 -42.02
N LEU A 756 -8.79 -31.94 -42.11
CA LEU A 756 -9.70 -30.94 -42.72
C LEU A 756 -9.98 -31.22 -44.20
N GLY A 757 -8.95 -31.64 -44.95
CA GLY A 757 -9.10 -32.04 -46.34
C GLY A 757 -10.03 -33.25 -46.50
N LEU A 758 -9.83 -34.28 -45.66
CA LEU A 758 -10.67 -35.47 -45.64
C LEU A 758 -12.11 -35.14 -45.23
N PHE A 759 -12.32 -34.31 -44.20
CA PHE A 759 -13.65 -33.90 -43.76
C PHE A 759 -14.37 -33.11 -44.86
N SER A 760 -13.68 -32.16 -45.50
CA SER A 760 -14.27 -31.40 -46.62
C SER A 760 -14.64 -32.28 -47.80
N TYR A 761 -13.79 -33.26 -48.13
CA TYR A 761 -14.06 -34.23 -49.20
C TYR A 761 -15.29 -35.08 -48.88
N VAL A 762 -15.35 -35.70 -47.70
CA VAL A 762 -16.48 -36.56 -47.29
C VAL A 762 -17.78 -35.74 -47.22
N TYR A 763 -17.74 -34.52 -46.69
CA TYR A 763 -18.93 -33.66 -46.58
C TYR A 763 -19.52 -33.28 -47.96
N LEU A 764 -18.66 -33.00 -48.94
CA LEU A 764 -19.08 -32.53 -50.27
C LEU A 764 -19.42 -33.67 -51.24
N VAL A 765 -18.66 -34.77 -51.22
CA VAL A 765 -18.74 -35.83 -52.24
C VAL A 765 -19.48 -37.06 -51.74
N ASP A 766 -19.20 -37.52 -50.51
CA ASP A 766 -19.58 -38.87 -50.04
C ASP A 766 -20.61 -38.88 -48.89
N TYR A 767 -21.23 -37.74 -48.54
CA TYR A 767 -22.18 -37.65 -47.43
C TYR A 767 -23.61 -38.05 -47.83
N PHE A 768 -23.91 -39.35 -47.78
CA PHE A 768 -25.21 -39.94 -48.15
C PHE A 768 -26.02 -40.49 -46.95
N PRO A 769 -27.36 -40.49 -47.04
CA PRO A 769 -28.23 -41.10 -46.02
C PRO A 769 -28.08 -42.64 -46.02
N LEU A 770 -28.15 -43.23 -44.82
CA LEU A 770 -27.95 -44.68 -44.63
C LEU A 770 -28.92 -45.55 -45.46
N ASN A 771 -30.09 -45.02 -45.83
CA ASN A 771 -31.13 -45.74 -46.58
C ASN A 771 -30.76 -46.02 -48.05
N ILE A 772 -30.00 -45.13 -48.72
CA ILE A 772 -29.64 -45.29 -50.14
C ILE A 772 -28.64 -46.44 -50.33
N TYR A 773 -27.79 -46.70 -49.32
CA TYR A 773 -26.89 -47.86 -49.31
C TYR A 773 -27.65 -49.20 -49.26
N HIS A 774 -28.92 -49.20 -48.85
CA HIS A 774 -29.75 -50.39 -48.81
C HIS A 774 -30.45 -50.71 -50.15
N GLU A 775 -30.60 -49.74 -51.06
CA GLU A 775 -31.42 -49.88 -52.27
C GLU A 775 -30.61 -50.05 -53.58
N THR A 776 -29.35 -49.62 -53.64
CA THR A 776 -28.40 -49.91 -54.75
C THR A 776 -27.79 -51.32 -54.66
N ARG A 777 -28.58 -52.26 -54.12
CA ARG A 777 -28.17 -53.57 -53.63
C ARG A 777 -28.33 -54.66 -54.69
N SER A 778 -27.53 -54.60 -55.75
CA SER A 778 -27.24 -55.77 -56.60
C SER A 778 -25.90 -55.60 -57.31
N GLY A 779 -24.85 -56.23 -56.77
CA GLY A 779 -23.56 -56.37 -57.45
C GLY A 779 -22.32 -56.16 -56.58
N TYR A 780 -21.91 -57.22 -55.86
CA TYR A 780 -20.51 -57.56 -55.57
C TYR A 780 -19.61 -56.64 -54.69
N TYR A 781 -20.11 -55.80 -53.79
CA TYR A 781 -19.32 -55.37 -52.61
C TYR A 781 -20.22 -55.21 -51.37
N ASN A 782 -20.29 -56.25 -50.54
CA ASN A 782 -21.00 -56.20 -49.27
C ASN A 782 -20.03 -55.73 -48.15
N LEU A 783 -20.45 -54.69 -47.39
CA LEU A 783 -20.21 -54.44 -45.95
C LEU A 783 -19.54 -53.12 -45.52
N LEU A 784 -19.11 -52.19 -46.36
CA LEU A 784 -18.47 -50.97 -45.83
C LEU A 784 -19.08 -49.69 -46.39
N VAL A 785 -19.57 -48.85 -45.46
CA VAL A 785 -19.55 -47.38 -45.57
C VAL A 785 -18.27 -46.96 -46.32
N PRO A 786 -18.31 -45.98 -47.26
CA PRO A 786 -17.13 -45.60 -48.04
C PRO A 786 -15.91 -45.42 -47.14
N ILE A 787 -14.78 -46.03 -47.51
CA ILE A 787 -13.53 -46.04 -46.73
C ILE A 787 -13.14 -44.63 -46.24
N PRO A 788 -13.27 -43.55 -47.04
CA PRO A 788 -13.01 -42.18 -46.58
C PRO A 788 -13.86 -41.73 -45.38
N GLU A 789 -15.13 -42.14 -45.31
CA GLU A 789 -16.05 -41.75 -44.23
C GLU A 789 -15.73 -42.50 -42.93
N ILE A 790 -15.37 -43.78 -43.00
CA ILE A 790 -14.90 -44.53 -41.83
C ILE A 790 -13.58 -43.93 -41.31
N MET A 791 -12.65 -43.61 -42.22
CA MET A 791 -11.40 -42.95 -41.86
C MET A 791 -11.64 -41.60 -41.19
N LEU A 792 -12.61 -40.81 -41.68
CA LEU A 792 -12.99 -39.54 -41.07
C LEU A 792 -13.49 -39.73 -39.63
N HIS A 793 -14.39 -40.68 -39.39
CA HIS A 793 -14.92 -40.93 -38.04
C HIS A 793 -13.84 -41.46 -37.08
N ILE A 794 -12.90 -42.27 -37.55
CA ILE A 794 -11.73 -42.68 -36.76
C ILE A 794 -10.83 -41.48 -36.43
N CYS A 795 -10.58 -40.59 -37.40
CA CYS A 795 -9.84 -39.36 -37.18
C CYS A 795 -10.55 -38.44 -36.17
N LEU A 796 -11.87 -38.22 -36.32
CA LEU A 796 -12.67 -37.44 -35.37
C LEU A 796 -12.62 -38.04 -33.97
N TRP A 797 -12.78 -39.36 -33.85
CA TRP A 797 -12.66 -40.04 -32.56
C TRP A 797 -11.28 -39.85 -31.93
N SER A 798 -10.20 -39.94 -32.73
CA SER A 798 -8.83 -39.71 -32.22
C SER A 798 -8.61 -38.29 -31.71
N VAL A 799 -9.15 -37.29 -32.41
CA VAL A 799 -9.07 -35.88 -31.99
C VAL A 799 -9.93 -35.64 -30.75
N ILE A 800 -11.12 -36.23 -30.68
CA ILE A 800 -12.00 -36.13 -29.50
C ILE A 800 -11.31 -36.74 -28.27
N CYS A 801 -10.63 -37.88 -28.40
CA CYS A 801 -9.86 -38.47 -27.31
C CYS A 801 -8.72 -37.57 -26.83
N GLU A 802 -7.99 -36.93 -27.75
CA GLU A 802 -6.92 -35.98 -27.39
C GLU A 802 -7.49 -34.76 -26.63
N GLU A 803 -8.59 -34.20 -27.12
CA GLU A 803 -9.22 -33.03 -26.54
C GLU A 803 -9.86 -33.33 -25.18
N THR A 804 -10.59 -34.44 -25.06
CA THR A 804 -11.19 -34.88 -23.79
C THR A 804 -10.12 -35.16 -22.72
N TYR A 805 -8.97 -35.73 -23.09
CA TYR A 805 -7.83 -35.87 -22.18
C TYR A 805 -7.34 -34.51 -21.66
N GLN A 806 -7.18 -33.54 -22.56
CA GLN A 806 -6.80 -32.18 -22.18
C GLN A 806 -7.86 -31.50 -21.30
N VAL A 807 -9.14 -31.66 -21.63
CA VAL A 807 -10.28 -31.13 -20.85
C VAL A 807 -10.23 -31.67 -19.43
N VAL A 808 -10.14 -32.98 -19.24
CA VAL A 808 -10.17 -33.61 -17.91
C VAL A 808 -8.97 -33.14 -17.06
N HIS A 809 -7.76 -33.16 -17.61
CA HIS A 809 -6.56 -32.76 -16.87
C HIS A 809 -6.50 -31.24 -16.58
N LYS A 810 -7.03 -30.39 -17.47
CA LYS A 810 -7.12 -28.93 -17.25
C LYS A 810 -8.28 -28.55 -16.31
N THR A 811 -9.41 -29.26 -16.36
CA THR A 811 -10.59 -29.02 -15.51
C THR A 811 -10.31 -29.35 -14.06
N LEU A 812 -9.56 -30.43 -13.80
CA LEU A 812 -9.03 -30.75 -12.46
C LEU A 812 -8.16 -29.64 -11.85
N LYS A 813 -7.67 -28.69 -12.66
CA LYS A 813 -6.84 -27.53 -12.23
C LYS A 813 -7.58 -26.19 -12.30
N GLY A 814 -8.90 -26.18 -12.53
CA GLY A 814 -9.79 -25.01 -12.37
C GLY A 814 -9.73 -23.92 -13.45
N ASN A 815 -8.83 -24.00 -14.44
CA ASN A 815 -8.60 -22.94 -15.45
C ASN A 815 -9.17 -23.28 -16.84
N PHE A 816 -10.06 -24.26 -16.94
CA PHE A 816 -10.46 -24.81 -18.24
C PHE A 816 -11.40 -23.88 -19.03
N ILE A 817 -12.37 -23.24 -18.36
CA ILE A 817 -13.45 -22.46 -18.98
C ILE A 817 -13.00 -21.05 -19.40
N THR A 818 -11.83 -20.59 -18.97
CA THR A 818 -11.35 -19.23 -19.27
C THR A 818 -10.73 -19.08 -20.66
N ASP A 819 -10.34 -20.18 -21.31
CA ASP A 819 -9.68 -20.16 -22.61
C ASP A 819 -10.70 -20.36 -23.74
N LEU A 820 -10.76 -19.41 -24.67
CA LEU A 820 -11.71 -19.41 -25.79
C LEU A 820 -11.54 -20.64 -26.68
N TRP A 821 -10.32 -21.15 -26.84
CA TRP A 821 -10.04 -22.31 -27.66
C TRP A 821 -10.59 -23.61 -27.07
N ASN A 822 -10.57 -23.73 -25.74
CA ASN A 822 -11.16 -24.88 -25.06
C ASN A 822 -12.69 -24.86 -25.21
N ILE A 823 -13.33 -23.70 -25.15
CA ILE A 823 -14.79 -23.57 -25.37
C ILE A 823 -15.14 -23.98 -26.80
N LEU A 824 -14.38 -23.51 -27.79
CA LEU A 824 -14.57 -23.87 -29.20
C LEU A 824 -14.45 -25.38 -29.42
N ALA A 825 -13.51 -26.05 -28.74
CA ALA A 825 -13.35 -27.50 -28.79
C ALA A 825 -14.54 -28.26 -28.21
N ILE A 826 -15.13 -27.80 -27.10
CA ILE A 826 -16.34 -28.41 -26.52
C ILE A 826 -17.53 -28.28 -27.47
N ILE A 827 -17.68 -27.10 -28.10
CA ILE A 827 -18.73 -26.85 -29.08
C ILE A 827 -18.58 -27.80 -30.28
N ALA A 828 -17.37 -27.96 -30.81
CA ALA A 828 -17.09 -28.92 -31.89
C ALA A 828 -17.49 -30.35 -31.50
N ILE A 829 -17.04 -30.82 -30.33
CA ILE A 829 -17.38 -32.16 -29.83
C ILE A 829 -18.90 -32.34 -29.71
N GLY A 830 -19.61 -31.33 -29.19
CA GLY A 830 -21.07 -31.36 -29.05
C GLY A 830 -21.80 -31.43 -30.40
N LEU A 831 -21.41 -30.58 -31.36
CA LEU A 831 -21.98 -30.56 -32.71
C LEU A 831 -21.74 -31.88 -33.43
N TYR A 832 -20.52 -32.44 -33.32
CA TYR A 832 -20.19 -33.74 -33.88
C TYR A 832 -21.05 -34.86 -33.29
N ILE A 833 -21.22 -34.93 -31.97
CA ILE A 833 -22.04 -35.98 -31.33
C ILE A 833 -23.50 -35.89 -31.79
N ILE A 834 -24.06 -34.68 -31.85
CA ILE A 834 -25.44 -34.46 -32.31
C ILE A 834 -25.58 -34.85 -33.79
N GLY A 835 -24.65 -34.40 -34.64
CA GLY A 835 -24.61 -34.75 -36.07
C GLY A 835 -24.46 -36.27 -36.29
N PHE A 836 -23.61 -36.92 -35.50
CA PHE A 836 -23.37 -38.36 -35.59
C PHE A 836 -24.57 -39.18 -35.10
N ILE A 837 -25.22 -38.81 -33.99
CA ILE A 837 -26.41 -39.53 -33.48
C ILE A 837 -27.58 -39.38 -34.45
N THR A 838 -27.83 -38.17 -34.94
CA THR A 838 -28.93 -37.90 -35.90
C THR A 838 -28.73 -38.63 -37.23
N ARG A 839 -27.49 -38.98 -37.61
CA ARG A 839 -27.19 -39.79 -38.79
C ARG A 839 -27.80 -41.20 -38.74
N PHE A 840 -27.91 -41.82 -37.56
CA PHE A 840 -28.43 -43.19 -37.42
C PHE A 840 -29.96 -43.30 -37.48
N ILE A 841 -30.66 -42.16 -37.49
CA ILE A 841 -32.12 -42.12 -37.51
C ILE A 841 -32.58 -42.04 -38.96
N VAL A 842 -33.34 -43.07 -39.39
CA VAL A 842 -33.72 -43.41 -40.78
C VAL A 842 -34.62 -42.39 -41.51
N SER A 843 -34.94 -41.23 -40.91
CA SER A 843 -35.85 -40.22 -41.49
C SER A 843 -35.12 -39.19 -42.36
N GLU A 844 -35.66 -38.87 -43.55
CA GLU A 844 -35.10 -37.89 -44.49
C GLU A 844 -35.00 -36.46 -43.90
N ALA A 845 -35.99 -36.06 -43.10
CA ALA A 845 -35.97 -34.76 -42.42
C ALA A 845 -34.83 -34.67 -41.39
N ILE A 846 -34.59 -35.76 -40.66
CA ILE A 846 -33.54 -35.83 -39.62
C ILE A 846 -32.14 -35.94 -40.25
N PHE A 847 -32.03 -36.54 -41.44
CA PHE A 847 -30.79 -36.54 -42.21
C PHE A 847 -30.37 -35.13 -42.65
N THR A 848 -31.33 -34.30 -43.07
CA THR A 848 -31.06 -32.89 -43.41
C THR A 848 -30.52 -32.13 -42.19
N VAL A 849 -31.08 -32.39 -41.01
CA VAL A 849 -30.60 -31.84 -39.74
C VAL A 849 -29.18 -32.31 -39.42
N SER A 850 -28.88 -33.59 -39.62
CA SER A 850 -27.52 -34.16 -39.46
C SER A 850 -26.49 -33.48 -40.37
N LYS A 851 -26.84 -33.23 -41.65
CA LYS A 851 -26.00 -32.52 -42.62
C LYS A 851 -25.71 -31.07 -42.19
N ILE A 852 -26.70 -30.39 -41.60
CA ILE A 852 -26.51 -29.02 -41.07
C ILE A 852 -25.55 -29.05 -39.90
N PHE A 853 -25.74 -29.95 -38.92
CA PHE A 853 -24.86 -30.05 -37.76
C PHE A 853 -23.41 -30.43 -38.14
N MET A 854 -23.22 -31.36 -39.08
CA MET A 854 -21.88 -31.72 -39.58
C MET A 854 -21.23 -30.57 -40.37
N GLY A 855 -22.02 -29.77 -41.10
CA GLY A 855 -21.53 -28.57 -41.78
C GLY A 855 -21.11 -27.47 -40.81
N LEU A 856 -21.89 -27.26 -39.74
CA LEU A 856 -21.52 -26.34 -38.65
C LEU A 856 -20.27 -26.82 -37.90
N ASP A 857 -20.15 -28.13 -37.65
CA ASP A 857 -18.95 -28.71 -37.04
C ASP A 857 -17.70 -28.46 -37.91
N LEU A 858 -17.80 -28.68 -39.22
CA LEU A 858 -16.70 -28.40 -40.17
C LEU A 858 -16.22 -26.95 -40.08
N ILE A 859 -17.15 -25.98 -39.99
CA ILE A 859 -16.80 -24.55 -39.83
C ILE A 859 -16.02 -24.33 -38.54
N VAL A 860 -16.43 -24.95 -37.43
CA VAL A 860 -15.74 -24.85 -36.14
C VAL A 860 -14.32 -25.41 -36.22
N TRP A 861 -14.12 -26.55 -36.88
CA TRP A 861 -12.78 -27.10 -37.12
C TRP A 861 -11.92 -26.22 -38.03
N TYR A 862 -12.49 -25.54 -39.02
CA TYR A 862 -11.77 -24.55 -39.81
C TYR A 862 -11.36 -23.33 -38.97
N ILE A 863 -12.21 -22.80 -38.10
CA ILE A 863 -11.84 -21.70 -37.18
C ILE A 863 -10.70 -22.14 -36.26
N ARG A 864 -10.71 -23.41 -35.83
CA ARG A 864 -9.68 -23.99 -34.97
C ARG A 864 -8.28 -23.99 -35.60
N ILE A 865 -8.15 -23.97 -36.93
CA ILE A 865 -6.83 -23.88 -37.61
C ILE A 865 -6.06 -22.63 -37.19
N LEU A 866 -6.77 -21.54 -36.85
CA LEU A 866 -6.17 -20.28 -36.44
C LEU A 866 -5.34 -20.44 -35.16
N HIS A 867 -5.68 -21.40 -34.29
CA HIS A 867 -4.89 -21.70 -33.09
C HIS A 867 -3.46 -22.15 -33.43
N LEU A 868 -3.24 -22.79 -34.58
CA LEU A 868 -1.90 -23.19 -35.03
C LEU A 868 -1.00 -21.98 -35.32
N PHE A 869 -1.59 -20.87 -35.79
CA PHE A 869 -0.85 -19.63 -36.05
C PHE A 869 -0.44 -18.89 -34.78
N ALA A 870 -1.01 -19.24 -33.61
CA ALA A 870 -0.62 -18.66 -32.32
C ALA A 870 0.84 -18.99 -31.94
N ALA A 871 1.36 -20.13 -32.40
CA ALA A 871 2.73 -20.57 -32.12
C ALA A 871 3.80 -19.84 -32.97
N TYR A 872 3.40 -19.14 -34.03
CA TYR A 872 4.32 -18.47 -34.94
C TYR A 872 4.62 -17.04 -34.50
N GLU A 873 5.91 -16.68 -34.40
CA GLU A 873 6.40 -15.42 -33.82
C GLU A 873 5.73 -14.16 -34.40
N ARG A 874 5.51 -14.11 -35.71
CA ARG A 874 4.95 -12.93 -36.39
C ARG A 874 3.42 -12.91 -36.48
N LEU A 875 2.78 -14.09 -36.46
CA LEU A 875 1.34 -14.24 -36.66
C LEU A 875 0.59 -14.31 -35.33
N GLY A 876 1.21 -14.84 -34.27
CA GLY A 876 0.61 -14.96 -32.94
C GLY A 876 0.12 -13.63 -32.37
N PRO A 877 0.95 -12.57 -32.28
CA PRO A 877 0.53 -11.27 -31.77
C PRO A 877 -0.60 -10.63 -32.60
N LYS A 878 -0.59 -10.83 -33.93
CA LYS A 878 -1.65 -10.34 -34.82
C LYS A 878 -2.98 -11.05 -34.54
N LEU A 879 -2.93 -12.37 -34.32
CA LEU A 879 -4.11 -13.15 -33.97
C LEU A 879 -4.69 -12.69 -32.62
N GLU A 880 -3.86 -12.47 -31.60
CA GLU A 880 -4.31 -11.96 -30.31
C GLU A 880 -4.92 -10.54 -30.43
N MET A 881 -4.35 -9.69 -31.29
CA MET A 881 -4.90 -8.37 -31.61
C MET A 881 -6.30 -8.50 -32.23
N ILE A 882 -6.47 -9.37 -33.23
CA ILE A 882 -7.77 -9.65 -33.86
C ILE A 882 -8.80 -10.11 -32.81
N PHE A 883 -8.44 -11.04 -31.92
CA PHE A 883 -9.37 -11.51 -30.88
C PHE A 883 -9.77 -10.43 -29.87
N LYS A 884 -8.88 -9.47 -29.58
CA LYS A 884 -9.24 -8.31 -28.76
C LYS A 884 -10.22 -7.41 -29.51
N THR A 885 -9.97 -7.15 -30.79
CA THR A 885 -10.86 -6.34 -31.63
C THR A 885 -12.23 -6.99 -31.84
N ILE A 886 -12.33 -8.32 -31.87
CA ILE A 886 -13.62 -9.03 -31.99
C ILE A 886 -14.57 -8.72 -30.83
N LYS A 887 -14.07 -8.52 -29.60
CA LYS A 887 -14.92 -8.18 -28.45
C LYS A 887 -15.62 -6.83 -28.62
N ASP A 888 -14.91 -5.86 -29.17
CA ASP A 888 -15.45 -4.52 -29.45
C ASP A 888 -16.37 -4.56 -30.69
N LEU A 889 -16.01 -5.36 -31.70
CA LEU A 889 -16.82 -5.57 -32.90
C LEU A 889 -18.17 -6.25 -32.60
N LEU A 890 -18.24 -7.13 -31.60
CA LEU A 890 -19.50 -7.79 -31.21
C LEU A 890 -20.56 -6.78 -30.75
N PHE A 891 -20.18 -5.77 -29.96
CA PHE A 891 -21.10 -4.69 -29.57
C PHE A 891 -21.60 -3.91 -30.79
N PHE A 892 -20.69 -3.59 -31.72
CA PHE A 892 -21.06 -2.93 -32.97
C PHE A 892 -21.99 -3.78 -33.84
N SER A 893 -21.74 -5.09 -33.92
CA SER A 893 -22.58 -6.02 -34.69
C SER A 893 -23.98 -6.16 -34.10
N ILE A 894 -24.13 -6.12 -32.77
CA ILE A 894 -25.44 -6.14 -32.11
C ILE A 894 -26.19 -4.84 -32.42
N PHE A 895 -25.51 -3.69 -32.33
CA PHE A 895 -26.11 -2.40 -32.68
C PHE A 895 -26.57 -2.38 -34.14
N ASN A 896 -25.73 -2.87 -35.06
CA ASN A 896 -26.09 -2.96 -36.47
C ASN A 896 -27.26 -3.93 -36.71
N PHE A 897 -27.29 -5.07 -36.02
CA PHE A 897 -28.42 -6.00 -36.10
C PHE A 897 -29.74 -5.36 -35.62
N ILE A 898 -29.70 -4.58 -34.54
CA ILE A 898 -30.87 -3.83 -34.06
C ILE A 898 -31.28 -2.78 -35.10
N ALA A 899 -30.33 -2.03 -35.66
CA ALA A 899 -30.62 -1.01 -36.67
C ALA A 899 -31.21 -1.59 -37.96
N VAL A 900 -30.72 -2.74 -38.41
CA VAL A 900 -31.26 -3.43 -39.60
C VAL A 900 -32.63 -4.01 -39.32
N SER A 901 -32.82 -4.67 -38.17
CA SER A 901 -34.13 -5.23 -37.83
C SER A 901 -35.21 -4.17 -37.62
N THR A 902 -34.88 -3.00 -37.05
CA THR A 902 -35.82 -1.87 -36.99
C THR A 902 -36.08 -1.28 -38.38
N HIS A 903 -35.06 -1.15 -39.22
CA HIS A 903 -35.23 -0.69 -40.61
C HIS A 903 -36.12 -1.62 -41.43
N ASP A 904 -36.04 -2.94 -41.24
CA ASP A 904 -36.80 -3.91 -42.04
C ASP A 904 -38.24 -4.10 -41.52
N THR A 905 -38.47 -3.96 -40.21
CA THR A 905 -39.81 -4.06 -39.60
C THR A 905 -40.72 -2.86 -39.89
N VAL A 906 -40.18 -1.65 -40.01
CA VAL A 906 -41.00 -0.44 -40.23
C VAL A 906 -41.71 -0.45 -41.60
N PRO A 907 -41.05 -0.80 -42.72
CA PRO A 907 -41.70 -0.99 -44.01
C PRO A 907 -42.65 -2.18 -44.04
N SER A 908 -42.30 -3.31 -43.40
CA SER A 908 -43.18 -4.49 -43.41
C SER A 908 -44.49 -4.22 -42.66
N ILE A 909 -44.44 -3.54 -41.51
CA ILE A 909 -45.65 -3.13 -40.76
C ILE A 909 -46.47 -2.13 -41.57
N ARG A 910 -45.83 -1.24 -42.34
CA ARG A 910 -46.54 -0.28 -43.21
C ARG A 910 -47.26 -0.97 -44.35
N ILE A 911 -46.62 -1.94 -45.01
CA ILE A 911 -47.23 -2.72 -46.09
C ILE A 911 -48.36 -3.60 -45.55
N ASP A 912 -48.18 -4.24 -44.40
CA ASP A 912 -49.21 -5.08 -43.77
C ASP A 912 -50.41 -4.21 -43.29
N ALA A 913 -50.17 -3.01 -42.77
CA ALA A 913 -51.22 -2.06 -42.38
C ALA A 913 -52.00 -1.51 -43.60
N ASP A 914 -51.32 -1.24 -44.72
CA ASP A 914 -51.98 -0.83 -45.96
C ASP A 914 -52.86 -1.98 -46.53
N THR A 915 -52.45 -3.25 -46.38
CA THR A 915 -53.28 -4.41 -46.78
C THR A 915 -54.46 -4.68 -45.84
N ASP A 916 -54.32 -4.40 -44.53
CA ASP A 916 -55.42 -4.55 -43.56
C ASP A 916 -56.47 -3.44 -43.74
N ILE A 917 -56.08 -2.21 -44.10
CA ILE A 917 -57.01 -1.11 -44.40
C ILE A 917 -57.84 -1.41 -45.66
N ASP A 918 -57.24 -1.96 -46.71
CA ASP A 918 -57.96 -2.36 -47.93
C ASP A 918 -58.96 -3.51 -47.68
N SER A 919 -58.74 -4.34 -46.65
CA SER A 919 -59.64 -5.45 -46.30
C SER A 919 -60.82 -5.07 -45.39
N GLN A 920 -60.75 -3.92 -44.71
CA GLN A 920 -61.82 -3.43 -43.81
C GLN A 920 -62.65 -2.27 -44.40
N SER A 921 -62.27 -1.69 -45.53
CA SER A 921 -63.02 -0.61 -46.19
C SER A 921 -64.17 -1.04 -47.11
N GLU A 922 -64.50 -2.35 -47.17
CA GLU A 922 -65.58 -2.86 -48.04
C GLU A 922 -66.95 -3.03 -47.36
N PHE A 923 -67.12 -2.61 -46.09
CA PHE A 923 -68.42 -2.63 -45.43
C PHE A 923 -68.79 -1.27 -44.79
N GLU A 924 -69.84 -0.66 -45.36
CA GLU A 924 -70.65 0.45 -44.86
C GLU A 924 -69.98 1.83 -44.67
N ILE A 925 -69.92 2.62 -45.75
CA ILE A 925 -70.09 4.09 -45.66
C ILE A 925 -71.07 4.55 -46.74
N THR A 926 -72.37 4.51 -46.41
CA THR A 926 -73.40 5.31 -47.08
C THR A 926 -73.32 6.77 -46.60
N ASP A 927 -73.06 7.67 -47.54
CA ASP A 927 -73.43 9.09 -47.63
C ASP A 927 -73.05 10.12 -46.54
N ASP A 928 -72.54 9.76 -45.36
CA ASP A 928 -72.25 10.77 -44.32
C ASP A 928 -70.81 11.34 -44.30
N MET A 929 -69.84 10.75 -45.01
CA MET A 929 -68.47 11.28 -45.07
C MET A 929 -68.25 12.45 -46.05
N LYS A 930 -69.21 12.76 -46.93
CA LYS A 930 -69.10 13.96 -47.80
C LYS A 930 -69.30 15.29 -47.07
N LYS A 931 -69.77 15.28 -45.82
CA LYS A 931 -69.92 16.49 -45.00
C LYS A 931 -68.69 16.83 -44.14
N ILE A 932 -67.74 15.91 -43.97
CA ILE A 932 -66.55 16.12 -43.12
C ILE A 932 -65.33 16.59 -43.94
N GLU A 933 -65.18 16.16 -45.20
CA GLU A 933 -64.08 16.60 -46.07
C GLU A 933 -64.11 18.10 -46.43
N MET A 934 -65.28 18.76 -46.41
CA MET A 934 -65.32 20.22 -46.61
C MET A 934 -64.88 21.04 -45.40
N LYS A 935 -64.75 20.44 -44.20
CA LYS A 935 -64.30 21.16 -42.99
C LYS A 935 -62.82 20.98 -42.68
N ARG A 936 -62.11 20.02 -43.31
CA ARG A 936 -60.69 19.75 -43.03
C ARG A 936 -59.72 20.53 -43.93
N SER A 937 -60.17 21.04 -45.08
CA SER A 937 -59.32 21.84 -45.99
C SER A 937 -58.90 23.23 -45.46
N ASN A 938 -59.39 23.65 -44.29
CA ASN A 938 -59.05 24.94 -43.68
C ASN A 938 -58.07 24.85 -42.49
N HIS A 939 -57.51 23.68 -42.14
CA HIS A 939 -56.65 23.56 -40.95
C HIS A 939 -55.23 22.98 -41.17
N GLU A 940 -54.87 22.49 -42.35
CA GLU A 940 -53.54 21.91 -42.63
C GLU A 940 -52.58 22.90 -43.32
N ASN A 941 -52.34 24.06 -42.71
CA ASN A 941 -51.33 25.01 -43.21
C ASN A 941 -50.35 25.50 -42.14
N ASN A 942 -50.26 24.88 -40.94
CA ASN A 942 -49.45 25.42 -39.84
C ASN A 942 -48.49 24.48 -39.10
N ASP A 943 -48.39 23.18 -39.40
CA ASP A 943 -47.63 22.25 -38.52
C ASP A 943 -46.45 21.48 -39.16
N GLU A 944 -45.94 21.87 -40.34
CA GLU A 944 -44.81 21.19 -41.01
C GLU A 944 -43.39 21.64 -40.58
N GLU A 945 -43.21 22.37 -39.47
CA GLU A 945 -41.90 22.96 -39.12
C GLU A 945 -41.20 22.40 -37.86
N GLN A 946 -41.51 21.19 -37.38
CA GLN A 946 -40.96 20.73 -36.08
C GLN A 946 -40.29 19.36 -35.97
N TYR A 947 -39.93 18.67 -37.06
CA TYR A 947 -39.25 17.37 -36.98
C TYR A 947 -37.92 17.24 -37.75
N TYR A 948 -37.19 18.34 -37.89
CA TYR A 948 -35.74 18.29 -38.12
C TYR A 948 -35.04 18.91 -36.92
N ILE A 949 -34.52 18.10 -36.00
CA ILE A 949 -33.31 18.35 -35.19
C ILE A 949 -33.10 17.17 -34.22
N THR A 950 -31.87 16.68 -34.19
CA THR A 950 -31.24 15.76 -33.21
C THR A 950 -31.41 14.25 -33.44
N LEU A 951 -30.44 13.66 -34.14
CA LEU A 951 -29.67 12.53 -33.61
C LEU A 951 -28.36 12.42 -34.40
N ARG A 952 -27.40 13.26 -34.00
CA ARG A 952 -25.98 13.10 -34.27
C ARG A 952 -25.29 13.07 -32.91
N PHE A 953 -25.11 11.87 -32.37
CA PHE A 953 -24.06 11.51 -31.40
C PHE A 953 -23.91 9.99 -31.41
#